data_AF-A0A2C8FB89-F1
#
_entry.id   AF-A0A2C8FB89-F1
#
_cell.length_a   1.000
_cell.length_b   1.000
_cell.length_c   1.000
_cell.angle_alpha   90.00
_cell.angle_beta   90.00
_cell.angle_gamma   90.00
#
_symmetry.space_group_name_H-M   'P 1'
#
loop_
_entity.id
_entity.type
_entity.pdbx_description
1 polymer ?
#
loop_
_entity_poly.entity_id
_entity_poly.type
_entity_poly.pdbx_seq_one_letter_code
_entity_poly.pdbx_strand_id
1 'polypeptide(L)'
;MERFTADLHIHSRFSRATSKNLTIRSLAAWGRVKGLHVLGTGDFTHPEWLAEIEEQLHDDGSGLFVLRDSKGLEEEIPSFDGEIPGRTRFMLQTEISSIYKRGGKVRKVHNLVYMPNLDAVHRFNEQLDAIGNLASDGRPILGLDSRDLLDIVLECHPQAFLVPAHIWTPWFSLFGSKSGFNSIKECFGDYSQEIFAMETGLSSDPEMNWTWSELDRIKLISNSDAHSGEKLGREANLFRGEMSYEGIYRALRSEGLGHKFLGTVEFFPEEGKYHMDGHRKCGVTMDPHETMARGGICPVCGKPVTVGVYNRVLELADRQEPVKPPGAANFTSLIPLKEVLSEVVGVGPNSKKVNTLYMQLIKEFGTEMDILQRVPAEDLNRYSCHLGEGLTRMREGNVLRKPGYDGEFGVISVFNEKERAEIKNGASLIAKPKRKKKQTKNAEPEEAVCTPFTQTVEETKPLTYNTAQQAAINAGPGPVLVLAGPGTGKTQTLMGRISRLIDEGVTPRRILALTFTRRAAQEMRTRLKALRGEDAEMPQAGTLHALCFDYWKHAYNETPVVLPESAAKKLFADVNPELNGKNLNHYWNKYNVGREQLAPLSSDLEDAHINYGNQKNHWDLVDYTDLLEFMLEQSGAPTFKMPYTHVLVDEVQDLSPLQLAVIRGIAGESGNGVFCIGDPRQSIYGFRGAVGDVGNRLGEIWDKLETITLSENYRSGQKILDCSGALFPDDPPLHANLDIDATIHFFEAPDDVREATWISDKIKGLIGATSHSISDAEGHGELAPGDIAVLVRFKALIPILEKALKRAGIPCSTPELDGFWQEPRVASILKAAQRFLGMSLEGPDESDDNEFVDIPDHILAKGPVGLAAYLSETPPYDQFFWESRQFKELKKAFDERGGWQGLVTWVSLQTELELIRRTSEKVQIMTLHASKGLEFDAVFMPACEEGILPFAGMDLLTAKITLTPGRGQRFHEERRLMYVGMSRAKRNLYISRSSQRKLYGKTLNLPRSRYLREIPEKLVTRSTLSAKRVTKEKQLGLLD
;
A
#
# COMPACT_ATOMS: atom_id res chain seq x y z
N MET A 1 -20.71 20.89 37.42
CA MET A 1 -20.31 20.14 36.21
C MET A 1 -20.17 18.68 36.59
N GLU A 2 -20.85 17.81 35.86
CA GLU A 2 -20.95 16.39 36.20
C GLU A 2 -19.70 15.62 35.72
N ARG A 3 -19.44 14.47 36.35
CA ARG A 3 -18.42 13.53 35.88
C ARG A 3 -19.09 12.54 34.95
N PHE A 4 -18.42 12.18 33.86
CA PHE A 4 -18.94 11.18 32.93
C PHE A 4 -17.82 10.27 32.45
N THR A 5 -18.20 9.08 32.01
CA THR A 5 -17.29 8.03 31.53
C THR A 5 -17.49 7.82 30.04
N ALA A 6 -16.41 7.73 29.27
CA ALA A 6 -16.45 7.55 27.83
C ALA A 6 -15.56 6.40 27.36
N ASP A 7 -16.06 5.58 26.44
CA ASP A 7 -15.29 4.55 25.75
C ASP A 7 -15.25 4.91 24.27
N LEU A 8 -14.12 5.47 23.84
CA LEU A 8 -14.00 6.21 22.58
C LEU A 8 -13.37 5.39 21.45
N HIS A 9 -13.15 4.09 21.63
CA HIS A 9 -12.68 3.20 20.58
C HIS A 9 -13.49 1.92 20.59
N ILE A 10 -14.38 1.79 19.61
CA ILE A 10 -15.19 0.59 19.40
C ILE A 10 -15.21 0.24 17.91
N HIS A 11 -15.68 -0.96 17.61
CA HIS A 11 -15.93 -1.40 16.24
C HIS A 11 -17.39 -1.69 15.96
N SER A 12 -17.75 -1.64 14.69
CA SER A 12 -19.05 -2.05 14.17
C SER A 12 -19.08 -3.54 13.82
N ARG A 13 -20.29 -4.04 13.50
CA ARG A 13 -20.47 -5.38 12.91
C ARG A 13 -19.85 -5.58 11.52
N PHE A 14 -19.38 -4.52 10.87
CA PHE A 14 -18.70 -4.56 9.56
C PHE A 14 -17.18 -4.68 9.69
N SER A 15 -16.63 -4.44 10.87
CA SER A 15 -15.25 -4.83 11.19
C SER A 15 -15.12 -6.34 11.35
N ARG A 16 -13.92 -6.87 11.11
CA ARG A 16 -13.66 -8.30 11.30
C ARG A 16 -13.63 -8.71 12.77
N ALA A 17 -13.93 -9.97 13.03
CA ALA A 17 -13.93 -10.58 14.36
C ALA A 17 -14.86 -9.89 15.38
N THR A 18 -15.82 -9.09 14.92
CA THR A 18 -16.87 -8.48 15.74
C THR A 18 -18.14 -9.33 15.74
N SER A 19 -18.93 -9.17 16.79
CA SER A 19 -20.23 -9.82 16.89
C SER A 19 -21.18 -9.28 15.81
N LYS A 20 -21.87 -10.18 15.10
CA LYS A 20 -22.95 -9.80 14.16
C LYS A 20 -24.10 -9.04 14.83
N ASN A 21 -24.25 -9.20 16.14
CA ASN A 21 -25.27 -8.54 16.95
C ASN A 21 -24.80 -7.19 17.50
N LEU A 22 -23.63 -6.69 17.10
CA LEU A 22 -23.10 -5.38 17.51
C LEU A 22 -23.76 -4.27 16.67
N THR A 23 -25.01 -3.96 16.99
CA THR A 23 -25.82 -2.90 16.37
C THR A 23 -25.73 -1.63 17.22
N ILE A 24 -26.12 -0.48 16.67
CA ILE A 24 -26.14 0.79 17.43
C ILE A 24 -27.04 0.68 18.67
N ARG A 25 -28.18 -0.02 18.54
CA ARG A 25 -29.09 -0.31 19.66
C ARG A 25 -28.43 -1.17 20.73
N SER A 26 -27.76 -2.26 20.34
CA SER A 26 -27.09 -3.13 21.32
C SER A 26 -25.89 -2.45 21.98
N LEU A 27 -25.15 -1.61 21.26
CA LEU A 27 -24.11 -0.73 21.82
C LEU A 27 -24.70 0.23 22.87
N ALA A 28 -25.83 0.87 22.57
CA ALA A 28 -26.49 1.75 23.52
C ALA A 28 -26.94 0.98 24.77
N ALA A 29 -27.57 -0.18 24.60
CA ALA A 29 -28.06 -1.01 25.70
C ALA A 29 -26.90 -1.49 26.61
N TRP A 30 -25.85 -2.07 26.02
CA TRP A 30 -24.68 -2.50 26.76
C TRP A 30 -23.94 -1.32 27.40
N GLY A 31 -23.83 -0.17 26.71
CA GLY A 31 -23.26 1.04 27.29
C GLY A 31 -23.92 1.44 28.61
N ARG A 32 -25.26 1.37 28.69
CA ARG A 32 -25.99 1.65 29.94
C ARG A 32 -25.74 0.60 31.02
N VAL A 33 -25.74 -0.69 30.66
CA VAL A 33 -25.40 -1.79 31.60
C VAL A 33 -24.00 -1.60 32.18
N LYS A 34 -23.04 -1.19 31.34
CA LYS A 34 -21.66 -0.96 31.73
C LYS A 34 -21.46 0.32 32.55
N GLY A 35 -22.34 1.31 32.41
CA GLY A 35 -22.20 2.63 33.06
C GLY A 35 -21.39 3.63 32.22
N LEU A 36 -21.41 3.48 30.90
CA LEU A 36 -20.77 4.35 29.94
C LEU A 36 -21.76 5.43 29.48
N HIS A 37 -21.31 6.69 29.52
CA HIS A 37 -22.14 7.85 29.19
C HIS A 37 -21.95 8.26 27.73
N VAL A 38 -20.73 8.11 27.21
CA VAL A 38 -20.37 8.38 25.82
C VAL A 38 -19.66 7.15 25.24
N LEU A 39 -20.03 6.77 24.02
CA LEU A 39 -19.36 5.72 23.25
C LEU A 39 -18.83 6.32 21.94
N GLY A 40 -17.75 5.79 21.39
CA GLY A 40 -17.48 5.92 19.96
C GLY A 40 -18.62 5.28 19.16
N THR A 41 -18.80 5.66 17.89
CA THR A 41 -19.69 4.92 16.98
C THR A 41 -19.03 3.68 16.37
N GLY A 42 -17.69 3.72 16.25
CA GLY A 42 -16.92 2.81 15.42
C GLY A 42 -17.17 3.01 13.92
N ASP A 43 -16.15 2.73 13.11
CA ASP A 43 -16.21 2.44 11.67
C ASP A 43 -17.11 3.33 10.79
N PHE A 44 -17.27 4.63 11.06
CA PHE A 44 -18.16 5.51 10.26
C PHE A 44 -17.75 5.63 8.79
N THR A 45 -16.55 5.16 8.42
CA THR A 45 -16.08 5.10 7.04
C THR A 45 -16.81 4.04 6.22
N HIS A 46 -17.36 3.01 6.87
CA HIS A 46 -18.07 1.95 6.16
C HIS A 46 -19.45 2.45 5.69
N PRO A 47 -19.76 2.44 4.38
CA PRO A 47 -20.98 3.07 3.86
C PRO A 47 -22.28 2.51 4.44
N GLU A 48 -22.38 1.18 4.61
CA GLU A 48 -23.58 0.56 5.20
C GLU A 48 -23.71 0.90 6.69
N TRP A 49 -22.59 1.10 7.40
CA TRP A 49 -22.64 1.47 8.82
C TRP A 49 -22.99 2.93 9.01
N LEU A 50 -22.46 3.81 8.15
CA LEU A 50 -22.81 5.22 8.14
C LEU A 50 -24.31 5.42 7.89
N ALA A 51 -24.89 4.66 6.96
CA ALA A 51 -26.33 4.68 6.73
C ALA A 51 -27.13 4.28 8.00
N GLU A 52 -26.67 3.26 8.74
CA GLU A 52 -27.27 2.89 10.02
C GLU A 52 -27.14 3.99 11.09
N ILE A 53 -25.99 4.68 11.13
CA ILE A 53 -25.74 5.82 12.02
C ILE A 53 -26.75 6.94 11.72
N GLU A 54 -26.91 7.34 10.46
CA GLU A 54 -27.83 8.40 10.05
C GLU A 54 -29.30 8.06 10.32
N GLU A 55 -29.67 6.80 10.07
CA GLU A 55 -31.01 6.29 10.28
C GLU A 55 -31.35 6.25 11.78
N GLN A 56 -30.48 5.70 12.61
CA GLN A 56 -30.81 5.38 14.01
C GLN A 56 -30.41 6.47 15.01
N LEU A 57 -29.46 7.34 14.67
CA LEU A 57 -28.97 8.41 15.54
C LEU A 57 -29.41 9.80 15.07
N HIS A 58 -29.53 10.72 16.03
CA HIS A 58 -29.67 12.15 15.77
C HIS A 58 -28.79 12.95 16.74
N ASP A 59 -28.35 14.12 16.31
CA ASP A 59 -27.60 15.07 17.15
C ASP A 59 -28.50 15.58 18.28
N ASP A 60 -27.98 15.58 19.52
CA ASP A 60 -28.69 16.07 20.70
C ASP A 60 -28.43 17.57 21.00
N GLY A 61 -27.70 18.26 20.13
CA GLY A 61 -27.31 19.66 20.24
C GLY A 61 -25.97 19.89 20.94
N SER A 62 -25.33 18.84 21.47
CA SER A 62 -24.01 18.90 22.10
C SER A 62 -22.86 18.48 21.16
N GLY A 63 -23.16 18.21 19.89
CA GLY A 63 -22.23 17.55 18.96
C GLY A 63 -22.06 16.04 19.23
N LEU A 64 -22.86 15.49 20.15
CA LEU A 64 -22.96 14.06 20.40
C LEU A 64 -24.32 13.55 19.92
N PHE A 65 -24.34 12.28 19.58
CA PHE A 65 -25.47 11.63 18.93
C PHE A 65 -26.20 10.71 19.90
N VAL A 66 -27.52 10.58 19.73
CA VAL A 66 -28.36 9.70 20.57
C VAL A 66 -29.33 8.92 19.71
N LEU A 67 -29.74 7.75 20.21
CA LEU A 67 -30.77 6.95 19.56
C LEU A 67 -32.06 7.75 19.36
N ARG A 68 -32.62 7.67 18.15
CA ARG A 68 -33.95 8.22 17.82
C ARG A 68 -35.06 7.49 18.58
N ASP A 69 -34.96 6.16 18.67
CA ASP A 69 -35.88 5.32 19.44
C ASP A 69 -35.12 4.48 20.47
N SER A 70 -35.41 4.72 21.74
CA SER A 70 -34.82 4.01 22.87
C SER A 70 -35.78 3.04 23.57
N LYS A 71 -36.96 2.76 22.99
CA LYS A 71 -37.90 1.77 23.53
C LYS A 71 -37.38 0.35 23.30
N GLY A 72 -37.59 -0.56 24.25
CA GLY A 72 -37.24 -1.98 24.11
C GLY A 72 -35.73 -2.25 24.03
N LEU A 73 -34.89 -1.45 24.70
CA LEU A 73 -33.43 -1.69 24.70
C LEU A 73 -33.04 -2.88 25.57
N GLU A 74 -33.87 -3.24 26.54
CA GLU A 74 -33.76 -4.43 27.37
C GLU A 74 -33.78 -5.73 26.54
N GLU A 75 -34.47 -5.74 25.40
CA GLU A 75 -34.53 -6.89 24.49
C GLU A 75 -33.18 -7.19 23.80
N GLU A 76 -32.29 -6.20 23.72
CA GLU A 76 -30.94 -6.33 23.15
C GLU A 76 -29.98 -7.05 24.12
N ILE A 77 -30.35 -7.18 25.40
CA ILE A 77 -29.52 -7.81 26.44
C ILE A 77 -30.05 -9.21 26.75
N PRO A 78 -29.31 -10.28 26.42
CA PRO A 78 -29.78 -11.64 26.66
C PRO A 78 -30.06 -11.90 28.14
N SER A 79 -31.27 -12.40 28.44
CA SER A 79 -31.71 -12.81 29.79
C SER A 79 -31.79 -11.68 30.83
N PHE A 80 -31.91 -10.41 30.39
CA PHE A 80 -32.21 -9.29 31.28
C PHE A 80 -33.72 -9.03 31.30
N ASP A 81 -34.29 -8.91 32.51
CA ASP A 81 -35.71 -8.61 32.72
C ASP A 81 -35.82 -7.41 33.68
N GLY A 82 -35.88 -6.22 33.09
CA GLY A 82 -35.94 -4.94 33.78
C GLY A 82 -35.67 -3.76 32.84
N GLU A 83 -35.91 -2.54 33.32
CA GLU A 83 -35.52 -1.33 32.61
C GLU A 83 -34.02 -1.04 32.78
N ILE A 84 -33.36 -0.57 31.72
CA ILE A 84 -31.96 -0.14 31.76
C ILE A 84 -31.91 1.40 31.79
N PRO A 85 -31.79 2.01 32.99
CA PRO A 85 -31.86 3.46 33.14
C PRO A 85 -30.66 4.16 32.50
N GLY A 86 -30.82 5.46 32.26
CA GLY A 86 -29.76 6.32 31.71
C GLY A 86 -29.86 6.53 30.20
N ARG A 87 -28.91 7.29 29.67
CA ARG A 87 -28.86 7.69 28.25
C ARG A 87 -27.42 7.60 27.76
N THR A 88 -27.20 6.78 26.74
CA THR A 88 -25.92 6.67 26.04
C THR A 88 -25.86 7.70 24.93
N ARG A 89 -24.74 8.42 24.85
CA ARG A 89 -24.39 9.31 23.74
C ARG A 89 -23.30 8.68 22.88
N PHE A 90 -23.23 9.09 21.63
CA PHE A 90 -22.29 8.60 20.65
C PHE A 90 -21.44 9.74 20.09
N MET A 91 -20.14 9.49 19.97
CA MET A 91 -19.15 10.36 19.33
C MET A 91 -18.74 9.69 18.01
N LEU A 92 -18.83 10.39 16.89
CA LEU A 92 -18.49 9.82 15.58
C LEU A 92 -16.99 9.48 15.58
N GLN A 93 -16.69 8.18 15.53
CA GLN A 93 -15.34 7.63 15.55
C GLN A 93 -15.18 6.53 14.50
N THR A 94 -14.00 6.46 13.87
CA THR A 94 -13.55 5.35 13.02
C THR A 94 -12.08 5.01 13.32
N GLU A 95 -11.62 3.82 12.93
CA GLU A 95 -10.20 3.44 12.95
C GLU A 95 -9.72 3.19 11.52
N ILE A 96 -8.54 3.70 11.17
CA ILE A 96 -7.92 3.55 9.85
C ILE A 96 -6.61 2.79 10.00
N SER A 97 -6.40 1.77 9.16
CA SER A 97 -5.15 1.00 9.11
C SER A 97 -4.25 1.56 8.00
N SER A 98 -3.25 2.34 8.39
CA SER A 98 -2.26 2.93 7.48
C SER A 98 -1.06 1.99 7.32
N ILE A 99 -0.85 1.45 6.11
CA ILE A 99 0.26 0.54 5.78
C ILE A 99 1.07 1.12 4.62
N TYR A 100 2.26 1.63 4.92
CA TYR A 100 3.08 2.38 3.96
C TYR A 100 4.58 2.21 4.23
N LYS A 101 5.44 2.70 3.33
CA LYS A 101 6.90 2.71 3.55
C LYS A 101 7.38 4.08 4.00
N ARG A 102 8.20 4.12 5.05
CA ARG A 102 8.90 5.33 5.49
C ARG A 102 10.17 4.99 6.23
N GLY A 103 11.25 5.72 5.93
CA GLY A 103 12.57 5.45 6.52
C GLY A 103 13.12 4.07 6.16
N GLY A 104 12.83 3.57 4.95
CA GLY A 104 13.29 2.25 4.49
C GLY A 104 12.59 1.04 5.13
N LYS A 105 11.58 1.26 5.98
CA LYS A 105 10.80 0.21 6.65
C LYS A 105 9.32 0.29 6.28
N VAL A 106 8.63 -0.85 6.33
CA VAL A 106 7.17 -0.90 6.25
C VAL A 106 6.61 -0.51 7.62
N ARG A 107 5.83 0.56 7.62
CA ARG A 107 5.14 1.15 8.76
C ARG A 107 3.69 0.72 8.73
N LYS A 108 3.16 0.37 9.90
CA LYS A 108 1.77 -0.08 10.07
C LYS A 108 1.24 0.56 11.32
N VAL A 109 0.40 1.56 11.15
CA VAL A 109 -0.11 2.38 12.25
C VAL A 109 -1.62 2.40 12.14
N HIS A 110 -2.26 2.11 13.26
CA HIS A 110 -3.69 2.33 13.37
C HIS A 110 -3.95 3.70 13.97
N ASN A 111 -4.91 4.42 13.40
CA ASN A 111 -5.24 5.77 13.80
C ASN A 111 -6.76 5.87 14.01
N LEU A 112 -7.17 6.35 15.18
CA LEU A 112 -8.55 6.71 15.46
C LEU A 112 -8.80 8.12 14.95
N VAL A 113 -9.92 8.31 14.26
CA VAL A 113 -10.35 9.61 13.73
C VAL A 113 -11.71 9.95 14.32
N TYR A 114 -11.83 11.18 14.80
CA TYR A 114 -13.04 11.69 15.45
C TYR A 114 -13.58 12.91 14.71
N MET A 115 -14.88 12.88 14.40
CA MET A 115 -15.56 13.93 13.65
C MET A 115 -16.70 14.55 14.49
N PRO A 116 -16.88 15.88 14.46
CA PRO A 116 -17.91 16.54 15.29
C PRO A 116 -19.32 16.40 14.74
N ASN A 117 -19.47 16.20 13.43
CA ASN A 117 -20.77 16.13 12.77
C ASN A 117 -20.71 15.28 11.50
N LEU A 118 -21.89 14.92 10.98
CA LEU A 118 -22.02 14.08 9.78
C LEU A 118 -21.47 14.76 8.52
N ASP A 119 -21.56 16.10 8.40
CA ASP A 119 -20.99 16.82 7.26
C ASP A 119 -19.46 16.63 7.17
N ALA A 120 -18.76 16.67 8.31
CA ALA A 120 -17.34 16.38 8.38
C ALA A 120 -17.04 14.92 8.04
N VAL A 121 -17.87 13.97 8.48
CA VAL A 121 -17.76 12.55 8.10
C VAL A 121 -17.92 12.36 6.60
N HIS A 122 -18.90 13.01 5.96
CA HIS A 122 -19.09 12.90 4.52
C HIS A 122 -17.90 13.43 3.72
N ARG A 123 -17.37 14.62 4.09
CA ARG A 123 -16.16 15.17 3.47
C ARG A 123 -14.97 14.23 3.60
N PHE A 124 -14.76 13.69 4.80
CA PHE A 124 -13.67 12.75 5.07
C PHE A 124 -13.80 11.47 4.27
N ASN A 125 -14.99 10.86 4.24
CA ASN A 125 -15.24 9.64 3.48
C ASN A 125 -15.10 9.86 1.97
N GLU A 126 -15.51 11.03 1.44
CA GLU A 126 -15.33 11.38 0.03
C GLU A 126 -13.84 11.45 -0.36
N GLN A 127 -13.01 12.08 0.48
CA GLN A 127 -11.55 12.13 0.28
C GLN A 127 -10.90 10.74 0.41
N LEU A 128 -11.33 9.91 1.36
CA LEU A 128 -10.75 8.58 1.57
C LEU A 128 -11.18 7.54 0.52
N ASP A 129 -12.42 7.58 0.03
CA ASP A 129 -12.93 6.67 -1.02
C ASP A 129 -12.18 6.90 -2.35
N ALA A 130 -11.70 8.12 -2.54
CA ALA A 130 -10.78 8.46 -3.61
C ALA A 130 -9.41 7.74 -3.50
N ILE A 131 -8.97 7.34 -2.31
CA ILE A 131 -7.63 6.77 -2.08
C ILE A 131 -7.68 5.24 -2.02
N GLY A 132 -8.66 4.68 -1.31
CA GLY A 132 -8.80 3.23 -1.08
C GLY A 132 -10.24 2.78 -0.92
N ASN A 133 -10.46 1.48 -0.67
CA ASN A 133 -11.80 0.92 -0.55
C ASN A 133 -12.30 0.98 0.90
N LEU A 134 -13.36 1.75 1.16
CA LEU A 134 -13.97 1.88 2.49
C LEU A 134 -15.04 0.81 2.78
N ALA A 135 -15.58 0.15 1.76
CA ALA A 135 -16.72 -0.77 1.90
C ALA A 135 -16.34 -2.22 2.22
N SER A 136 -15.04 -2.54 2.30
CA SER A 136 -14.59 -3.94 2.48
C SER A 136 -14.48 -4.40 3.92
N ASP A 137 -14.29 -3.46 4.85
CA ASP A 137 -14.02 -3.70 6.26
C ASP A 137 -14.36 -2.42 7.04
N GLY A 138 -14.85 -2.56 8.27
CA GLY A 138 -15.09 -1.42 9.15
C GLY A 138 -13.83 -0.60 9.44
N ARG A 139 -12.66 -1.27 9.48
CA ARG A 139 -11.33 -0.65 9.51
C ARG A 139 -10.67 -0.76 8.13
N PRO A 140 -10.82 0.23 7.24
CA PRO A 140 -10.23 0.16 5.91
C PRO A 140 -8.70 0.19 5.98
N ILE A 141 -8.06 -0.53 5.05
CA ILE A 141 -6.60 -0.54 4.88
C ILE A 141 -6.25 0.43 3.77
N LEU A 142 -5.48 1.45 4.13
CA LEU A 142 -5.03 2.47 3.20
C LEU A 142 -3.51 2.43 3.10
N GLY A 143 -3.01 2.57 1.87
CA GLY A 143 -1.59 2.77 1.59
C GLY A 143 -1.09 4.17 1.95
N LEU A 144 -1.79 4.87 2.84
CA LEU A 144 -1.64 6.28 3.12
C LEU A 144 -0.75 6.49 4.35
N ASP A 145 0.19 7.43 4.27
CA ASP A 145 1.02 7.84 5.40
C ASP A 145 0.15 8.43 6.54
N SER A 146 0.50 8.17 7.79
CA SER A 146 -0.23 8.70 8.95
C SER A 146 -0.22 10.25 9.00
N ARG A 147 0.85 10.89 8.51
CA ARG A 147 0.95 12.35 8.39
C ARG A 147 -0.07 12.89 7.39
N ASP A 148 -0.20 12.25 6.23
CA ASP A 148 -1.14 12.67 5.19
C ASP A 148 -2.58 12.37 5.60
N LEU A 149 -2.82 11.27 6.33
CA LEU A 149 -4.11 11.01 6.95
C LEU A 149 -4.49 12.13 7.94
N LEU A 150 -3.55 12.58 8.77
CA LEU A 150 -3.79 13.69 9.70
C LEU A 150 -4.11 15.00 8.96
N ASP A 151 -3.44 15.28 7.85
CA ASP A 151 -3.73 16.44 6.99
C ASP A 151 -5.20 16.45 6.55
N ILE A 152 -5.65 15.34 5.96
CA ILE A 152 -7.04 15.12 5.52
C ILE A 152 -8.02 15.32 6.69
N VAL A 153 -7.70 14.81 7.89
CA VAL A 153 -8.54 14.99 9.08
C VAL A 153 -8.68 16.47 9.45
N LEU A 154 -7.58 17.22 9.46
CA LEU A 154 -7.55 18.64 9.84
C LEU A 154 -8.28 19.52 8.82
N GLU A 155 -8.21 19.19 7.52
CA GLU A 155 -8.96 19.87 6.46
C GLU A 155 -10.48 19.69 6.58
N CYS A 156 -10.93 18.53 7.08
CA CYS A 156 -12.35 18.21 7.15
C CYS A 156 -13.11 19.11 8.14
N HIS A 157 -12.50 19.44 9.27
CA HIS A 157 -13.09 20.33 10.29
C HIS A 157 -12.05 20.83 11.31
N PRO A 158 -12.11 22.09 11.79
CA PRO A 158 -11.15 22.64 12.77
C PRO A 158 -11.07 21.92 14.12
N GLN A 159 -12.13 21.20 14.48
CA GLN A 159 -12.20 20.39 15.70
C GLN A 159 -12.08 18.88 15.44
N ALA A 160 -11.94 18.44 14.18
CA ALA A 160 -11.62 17.05 13.91
C ALA A 160 -10.20 16.74 14.38
N PHE A 161 -9.99 15.53 14.88
CA PHE A 161 -8.69 15.14 15.41
C PHE A 161 -8.43 13.65 15.24
N LEU A 162 -7.14 13.30 15.32
CA LEU A 162 -6.62 11.96 15.16
C LEU A 162 -5.90 11.53 16.45
N VAL A 163 -6.12 10.30 16.87
CA VAL A 163 -5.45 9.67 18.01
C VAL A 163 -4.78 8.38 17.52
N PRO A 164 -3.44 8.25 17.62
CA PRO A 164 -2.78 6.98 17.37
C PRO A 164 -3.32 5.89 18.30
N ALA A 165 -3.76 4.78 17.71
CA ALA A 165 -4.43 3.68 18.40
C ALA A 165 -3.40 2.69 18.97
N HIS A 166 -3.72 2.08 20.11
CA HIS A 166 -2.97 1.00 20.79
C HIS A 166 -1.45 1.03 20.54
N ILE A 167 -0.82 2.15 20.93
CA ILE A 167 0.48 2.64 20.45
C ILE A 167 1.69 1.72 20.65
N TRP A 168 1.56 0.59 21.34
CA TRP A 168 2.64 -0.34 21.62
C TRP A 168 2.52 -1.72 20.96
N THR A 169 1.39 -2.07 20.34
CA THR A 169 1.23 -3.42 19.77
C THR A 169 2.34 -3.70 18.75
N PRO A 170 3.04 -4.86 18.77
CA PRO A 170 4.32 -4.98 18.06
C PRO A 170 4.28 -4.67 16.56
N TRP A 171 3.16 -4.96 15.88
CA TRP A 171 3.03 -4.87 14.43
C TRP A 171 2.13 -3.75 13.91
N PHE A 172 1.19 -3.21 14.69
CA PHE A 172 0.13 -2.32 14.19
C PHE A 172 -0.01 -1.05 15.02
N SER A 173 1.13 -0.47 15.41
CA SER A 173 1.12 0.67 16.31
C SER A 173 2.22 1.67 16.00
N LEU A 174 2.07 2.85 16.61
CA LEU A 174 3.00 3.95 16.45
C LEU A 174 4.41 3.59 16.96
N PHE A 175 4.53 2.88 18.09
CA PHE A 175 5.82 2.57 18.75
C PHE A 175 6.12 1.08 18.84
N GLY A 176 5.36 0.21 18.17
CA GLY A 176 5.55 -1.23 18.18
C GLY A 176 6.96 -1.68 17.77
N SER A 177 7.43 -2.79 18.37
CA SER A 177 8.81 -3.29 18.20
C SER A 177 9.16 -3.78 16.79
N LYS A 178 8.19 -3.97 15.89
CA LYS A 178 8.42 -4.45 14.52
C LYS A 178 8.24 -3.37 13.47
N SER A 179 7.13 -2.63 13.52
CA SER A 179 6.77 -1.63 12.49
C SER A 179 6.80 -0.19 13.00
N GLY A 180 6.93 0.03 14.31
CA GLY A 180 6.79 1.32 14.97
C GLY A 180 7.99 2.24 14.82
N PHE A 181 7.72 3.52 14.98
CA PHE A 181 8.65 4.64 15.01
C PHE A 181 9.31 4.77 16.40
N ASN A 182 10.34 5.61 16.49
CA ASN A 182 11.00 5.91 17.77
C ASN A 182 10.62 7.29 18.34
N SER A 183 9.80 8.07 17.62
CA SER A 183 9.28 9.36 18.09
C SER A 183 8.00 9.75 17.36
N ILE A 184 7.24 10.68 17.93
CA ILE A 184 6.02 11.23 17.33
C ILE A 184 6.36 11.99 16.05
N LYS A 185 7.47 12.73 16.08
CA LYS A 185 7.98 13.54 14.98
C LYS A 185 8.37 12.71 13.75
N GLU A 186 8.93 11.52 13.94
CA GLU A 186 9.29 10.64 12.83
C GLU A 186 8.05 10.21 12.01
N CYS A 187 6.91 10.01 12.68
CA CYS A 187 5.64 9.63 12.05
C CYS A 187 4.88 10.83 11.49
N PHE A 188 4.61 11.85 12.31
CA PHE A 188 3.70 12.95 11.94
C PHE A 188 4.41 14.21 11.42
N GLY A 189 5.74 14.27 11.47
CA GLY A 189 6.51 15.39 10.93
C GLY A 189 6.14 16.74 11.55
N ASP A 190 5.81 17.67 10.66
CA ASP A 190 5.32 19.04 10.96
C ASP A 190 4.06 19.04 11.82
N TYR A 191 3.16 18.07 11.64
CA TYR A 191 1.92 17.95 12.41
C TYR A 191 2.07 17.23 13.76
N SER A 192 3.29 16.92 14.19
CA SER A 192 3.52 16.23 15.49
C SER A 192 2.93 16.96 16.71
N GLN A 193 2.76 18.28 16.64
CA GLN A 193 2.12 19.08 17.71
C GLN A 193 0.60 18.93 17.76
N GLU A 194 -0.04 18.52 16.67
CA GLU A 194 -1.49 18.26 16.63
C GLU A 194 -1.89 16.95 17.31
N ILE A 195 -0.91 16.07 17.57
CA ILE A 195 -1.12 14.89 18.39
C ILE A 195 -1.03 15.27 19.87
N PHE A 196 -2.19 15.39 20.51
CA PHE A 196 -2.34 15.72 21.94
C PHE A 196 -2.86 14.56 22.80
N ALA A 197 -3.34 13.47 22.19
CA ALA A 197 -3.79 12.27 22.88
C ALA A 197 -3.32 11.02 22.15
N MET A 198 -3.15 9.92 22.89
CA MET A 198 -2.76 8.60 22.37
C MET A 198 -3.45 7.50 23.16
N GLU A 199 -3.87 6.45 22.47
CA GLU A 199 -4.45 5.27 23.11
C GLU A 199 -3.36 4.24 23.45
N THR A 200 -3.26 3.88 24.72
CA THR A 200 -2.25 2.92 25.21
C THR A 200 -2.54 1.49 24.76
N GLY A 201 -3.81 1.10 24.75
CA GLY A 201 -4.28 -0.25 24.43
C GLY A 201 -4.05 -1.26 25.56
N LEU A 202 -4.63 -2.45 25.40
CA LEU A 202 -4.82 -3.45 26.48
C LEU A 202 -3.55 -4.11 27.07
N SER A 203 -2.36 -3.72 26.63
CA SER A 203 -1.08 -4.32 27.06
C SER A 203 -0.14 -3.32 27.75
N SER A 204 -0.58 -2.08 27.93
CA SER A 204 0.15 -1.03 28.64
C SER A 204 -0.79 -0.12 29.39
N ASP A 205 -0.32 0.42 30.51
CA ASP A 205 -1.06 1.42 31.30
C ASP A 205 -0.29 2.75 31.38
N PRO A 206 -0.87 3.81 31.95
CA PRO A 206 -0.20 5.09 32.09
C PRO A 206 1.10 5.02 32.90
N GLU A 207 1.19 4.15 33.93
CA GLU A 207 2.38 4.02 34.76
C GLU A 207 3.58 3.54 33.95
N MET A 208 3.42 2.48 33.15
CA MET A 208 4.46 2.00 32.24
C MET A 208 4.97 3.12 31.32
N ASN A 209 4.05 3.93 30.79
CA ASN A 209 4.36 5.01 29.85
C ASN A 209 5.06 6.22 30.51
N TRP A 210 4.96 6.40 31.82
CA TRP A 210 5.66 7.48 32.55
C TRP A 210 7.17 7.29 32.65
N THR A 211 7.69 6.18 32.14
CA THR A 211 9.13 5.94 31.99
C THR A 211 9.75 6.69 30.81
N TRP A 212 8.94 7.30 29.93
CA TRP A 212 9.42 7.98 28.74
C TRP A 212 8.92 9.43 28.64
N SER A 213 9.83 10.40 28.67
CA SER A 213 9.49 11.82 28.70
C SER A 213 8.81 12.37 27.44
N GLU A 214 8.97 11.73 26.28
CA GLU A 214 8.32 12.12 25.01
C GLU A 214 6.77 12.13 25.13
N LEU A 215 6.22 11.29 26.01
CA LEU A 215 4.77 11.17 26.24
C LEU A 215 4.23 12.10 27.32
N ASP A 216 5.06 12.86 28.03
CA ASP A 216 4.62 13.73 29.14
C ASP A 216 3.57 14.78 28.69
N ARG A 217 3.68 15.27 27.45
CA ARG A 217 2.75 16.24 26.87
C ARG A 217 1.43 15.63 26.38
N ILE A 218 1.37 14.30 26.27
CA ILE A 218 0.28 13.56 25.65
C ILE A 218 -0.73 13.12 26.70
N LYS A 219 -2.02 13.22 26.39
CA LYS A 219 -3.07 12.54 27.17
C LYS A 219 -3.13 11.08 26.77
N LEU A 220 -2.68 10.22 27.68
CA LEU A 220 -2.86 8.78 27.57
C LEU A 220 -4.33 8.47 27.85
N ILE A 221 -5.04 8.07 26.79
CA ILE A 221 -6.42 7.60 26.85
C ILE A 221 -6.45 6.08 26.78
N SER A 222 -7.53 5.50 27.27
CA SER A 222 -7.70 4.05 27.36
C SER A 222 -9.12 3.70 26.96
N ASN A 223 -9.28 2.72 26.08
CA ASN A 223 -10.56 2.36 25.50
C ASN A 223 -10.66 0.86 25.29
N SER A 224 -11.89 0.35 25.24
CA SER A 224 -12.08 -1.08 25.24
C SER A 224 -11.64 -1.77 23.97
N ASP A 225 -11.53 -1.13 22.80
CA ASP A 225 -11.38 -1.83 21.52
C ASP A 225 -12.45 -2.95 21.39
N ALA A 226 -13.71 -2.57 21.66
CA ALA A 226 -14.79 -3.53 21.82
C ALA A 226 -15.25 -4.13 20.49
N HIS A 227 -15.22 -5.46 20.45
CA HIS A 227 -15.73 -6.28 19.35
C HIS A 227 -17.08 -6.96 19.68
N SER A 228 -17.60 -6.73 20.88
CA SER A 228 -18.92 -7.17 21.35
C SER A 228 -19.40 -6.26 22.48
N GLY A 229 -20.71 -6.14 22.67
CA GLY A 229 -21.27 -5.30 23.74
C GLY A 229 -20.79 -5.70 25.14
N GLU A 230 -20.56 -6.99 25.39
CA GLU A 230 -20.04 -7.48 26.68
C GLU A 230 -18.62 -6.99 27.00
N LYS A 231 -17.82 -6.64 25.98
CA LYS A 231 -16.44 -6.18 26.15
C LYS A 231 -16.32 -4.66 26.34
N LEU A 232 -17.41 -3.91 26.17
CA LEU A 232 -17.43 -2.47 26.41
C LEU A 232 -17.02 -2.14 27.85
N GLY A 233 -16.30 -1.04 28.03
CA GLY A 233 -15.97 -0.48 29.35
C GLY A 233 -14.98 -1.29 30.17
N ARG A 234 -14.31 -2.31 29.59
CA ARG A 234 -13.12 -2.94 30.21
C ARG A 234 -11.95 -1.95 30.34
N GLU A 235 -11.93 -0.97 29.46
CA GLU A 235 -11.12 0.24 29.53
C GLU A 235 -12.03 1.42 29.20
N ALA A 236 -11.79 2.57 29.84
CA ALA A 236 -12.60 3.76 29.63
C ALA A 236 -11.88 5.04 30.10
N ASN A 237 -12.41 6.18 29.68
CA ASN A 237 -11.91 7.51 30.01
C ASN A 237 -12.86 8.24 30.96
N LEU A 238 -12.30 8.97 31.92
CA LEU A 238 -13.04 9.72 32.93
C LEU A 238 -12.90 11.22 32.67
N PHE A 239 -14.04 11.89 32.55
CA PHE A 239 -14.10 13.33 32.28
C PHE A 239 -14.90 14.07 33.35
N ARG A 240 -14.66 15.38 33.45
CA ARG A 240 -15.50 16.34 34.18
C ARG A 240 -15.72 17.56 33.30
N GLY A 241 -16.96 18.01 33.19
CA GLY A 241 -17.29 19.19 32.40
C GLY A 241 -18.68 19.08 31.80
N GLU A 242 -18.88 19.79 30.70
CA GLU A 242 -19.99 19.53 29.79
C GLU A 242 -19.74 18.21 29.04
N MET A 243 -20.78 17.39 28.93
CA MET A 243 -20.77 16.16 28.14
C MET A 243 -21.17 16.49 26.70
N SER A 244 -20.22 17.07 25.97
CA SER A 244 -20.33 17.50 24.57
C SER A 244 -19.07 17.07 23.80
N TYR A 245 -19.14 17.03 22.47
CA TYR A 245 -17.96 16.76 21.64
C TYR A 245 -16.84 17.76 21.95
N GLU A 246 -17.18 19.05 21.97
CA GLU A 246 -16.26 20.13 22.29
C GLU A 246 -15.69 20.00 23.70
N GLY A 247 -16.51 19.59 24.68
CA GLY A 247 -16.07 19.35 26.04
C GLY A 247 -15.01 18.24 26.16
N ILE A 248 -15.17 17.16 25.40
CA ILE A 248 -14.18 16.07 25.32
C ILE A 248 -12.92 16.54 24.61
N TYR A 249 -13.06 17.19 23.45
CA TYR A 249 -11.97 17.75 22.66
C TYR A 249 -11.08 18.69 23.50
N ARG A 250 -11.70 19.65 24.18
CA ARG A 250 -11.00 20.61 25.06
C ARG A 250 -10.35 19.94 26.27
N ALA A 251 -11.03 18.96 26.88
CA ALA A 251 -10.48 18.23 28.02
C ALA A 251 -9.19 17.46 27.66
N LEU A 252 -9.14 16.87 26.46
CA LEU A 252 -7.95 16.17 25.95
C LEU A 252 -6.81 17.15 25.61
N ARG A 253 -7.12 18.34 25.07
CA ARG A 253 -6.11 19.39 24.82
C ARG A 253 -5.67 20.16 26.07
N SER A 254 -6.29 19.89 27.23
CA SER A 254 -6.12 20.68 28.46
C SER A 254 -6.51 22.17 28.29
N GLU A 255 -7.50 22.43 27.43
CA GLU A 255 -8.01 23.76 27.14
C GLU A 255 -9.31 24.03 27.92
N GLY A 256 -9.46 25.25 28.44
CA GLY A 256 -10.68 25.69 29.14
C GLY A 256 -10.75 25.33 30.63
N LEU A 257 -11.24 26.27 31.45
CA LEU A 257 -11.26 26.15 32.92
C LEU A 257 -12.29 25.13 33.45
N GLY A 258 -13.27 24.74 32.62
CA GLY A 258 -14.41 23.88 33.01
C GLY A 258 -14.28 22.39 32.64
N HIS A 259 -13.49 22.04 31.63
CA HIS A 259 -13.41 20.67 31.11
C HIS A 259 -12.08 20.03 31.53
N LYS A 260 -12.13 18.85 32.13
CA LYS A 260 -10.94 18.15 32.64
C LYS A 260 -10.98 16.67 32.33
N PHE A 261 -9.88 16.18 31.77
CA PHE A 261 -9.57 14.75 31.73
C PHE A 261 -9.10 14.32 33.13
N LEU A 262 -9.87 13.45 33.79
CA LEU A 262 -9.61 13.02 35.17
C LEU A 262 -8.72 11.79 35.24
N GLY A 263 -8.74 10.96 34.20
CA GLY A 263 -8.02 9.70 34.20
C GLY A 263 -8.65 8.62 33.34
N THR A 264 -8.13 7.42 33.52
CA THR A 264 -8.57 6.22 32.81
C THR A 264 -8.99 5.12 33.79
N VAL A 265 -9.88 4.26 33.33
CA VAL A 265 -10.14 2.94 33.87
C VAL A 265 -9.36 1.99 32.98
N GLU A 266 -8.45 1.22 33.57
CA GLU A 266 -7.52 0.38 32.85
C GLU A 266 -7.86 -1.10 33.01
N PHE A 267 -7.56 -1.86 31.96
CA PHE A 267 -7.33 -3.28 32.07
C PHE A 267 -5.95 -3.49 32.70
N PHE A 268 -5.74 -4.59 33.43
CA PHE A 268 -4.38 -4.89 33.89
C PHE A 268 -3.50 -5.23 32.68
N PRO A 269 -2.37 -4.53 32.46
CA PRO A 269 -1.59 -4.71 31.25
C PRO A 269 -1.03 -6.12 31.12
N GLU A 270 -0.78 -6.82 32.23
CA GLU A 270 -0.33 -8.22 32.25
C GLU A 270 -1.38 -9.19 31.68
N GLU A 271 -2.67 -8.85 31.70
CA GLU A 271 -3.67 -9.67 31.03
C GLU A 271 -3.57 -9.54 29.51
N GLY A 272 -3.03 -8.42 29.01
CA GLY A 272 -2.75 -8.18 27.61
C GLY A 272 -1.82 -9.23 27.00
N LYS A 273 -2.12 -9.64 25.76
CA LYS A 273 -1.47 -10.84 25.20
C LYS A 273 -0.02 -10.70 24.74
N TYR A 274 0.44 -9.47 24.60
CA TYR A 274 1.83 -9.17 24.24
C TYR A 274 2.51 -8.40 25.35
N HIS A 275 2.08 -8.53 26.60
CA HIS A 275 2.69 -7.78 27.69
C HIS A 275 4.17 -8.14 27.88
N MET A 276 4.45 -9.43 28.12
CA MET A 276 5.81 -9.94 28.31
C MET A 276 6.41 -10.52 27.04
N ASP A 277 7.73 -10.64 27.04
CA ASP A 277 8.45 -11.37 26.01
C ASP A 277 8.16 -12.87 26.13
N GLY A 278 8.09 -13.56 25.00
CA GLY A 278 8.00 -15.00 25.06
C GLY A 278 7.88 -15.73 23.74
N HIS A 279 7.75 -17.05 23.86
CA HIS A 279 7.60 -17.96 22.75
C HIS A 279 6.59 -19.04 23.09
N ARG A 280 5.37 -18.86 22.59
CA ARG A 280 4.17 -19.67 22.88
C ARG A 280 4.42 -21.16 22.67
N LYS A 281 5.03 -21.52 21.53
CA LYS A 281 5.26 -22.92 21.16
C LYS A 281 6.14 -23.67 22.16
N CYS A 282 6.97 -22.95 22.91
CA CYS A 282 7.82 -23.51 23.96
C CYS A 282 7.28 -23.27 25.37
N GLY A 283 6.19 -22.52 25.54
CA GLY A 283 5.67 -22.13 26.84
C GLY A 283 6.62 -21.24 27.66
N VAL A 284 7.49 -20.47 26.98
CA VAL A 284 8.49 -19.63 27.63
C VAL A 284 7.99 -18.20 27.71
N THR A 285 8.01 -17.63 28.91
CA THR A 285 7.83 -16.21 29.20
C THR A 285 9.10 -15.69 29.86
N MET A 286 9.61 -14.54 29.44
CA MET A 286 10.85 -13.95 29.96
C MET A 286 10.66 -12.48 30.31
N ASP A 287 11.37 -12.05 31.34
CA ASP A 287 11.51 -10.65 31.69
C ASP A 287 12.31 -9.88 30.62
N PRO A 288 11.98 -8.62 30.30
CA PRO A 288 12.75 -7.84 29.32
C PRO A 288 14.26 -7.83 29.56
N HIS A 289 14.72 -7.71 30.80
CA HIS A 289 16.14 -7.73 31.12
C HIS A 289 16.77 -9.10 30.83
N GLU A 290 16.03 -10.19 31.10
CA GLU A 290 16.46 -11.54 30.74
C GLU A 290 16.53 -11.72 29.22
N THR A 291 15.53 -11.23 28.49
CA THR A 291 15.50 -11.28 27.02
C THR A 291 16.68 -10.53 26.42
N MET A 292 16.98 -9.32 26.90
CA MET A 292 18.12 -8.52 26.46
C MET A 292 19.45 -9.22 26.75
N ALA A 293 19.62 -9.77 27.95
CA ALA A 293 20.83 -10.51 28.34
C ALA A 293 21.06 -11.77 27.50
N ARG A 294 19.99 -12.37 26.95
CA ARG A 294 20.03 -13.57 26.09
C ARG A 294 20.02 -13.25 24.60
N GLY A 295 20.13 -11.97 24.21
CA GLY A 295 20.10 -11.55 22.81
C GLY A 295 18.78 -11.83 22.09
N GLY A 296 17.65 -11.90 22.82
CA GLY A 296 16.33 -12.11 22.24
C GLY A 296 16.02 -13.55 21.81
N ILE A 297 16.73 -14.55 22.33
CA ILE A 297 16.63 -15.94 21.90
C ILE A 297 15.94 -16.83 22.94
N CYS A 298 15.04 -17.70 22.47
CA CYS A 298 14.35 -18.68 23.30
C CYS A 298 15.33 -19.75 23.83
N PRO A 299 15.37 -20.01 25.15
CA PRO A 299 16.28 -20.99 25.75
C PRO A 299 15.97 -22.45 25.38
N VAL A 300 14.76 -22.74 24.92
CA VAL A 300 14.31 -24.11 24.61
C VAL A 300 14.63 -24.50 23.17
N CYS A 301 14.44 -23.59 22.22
CA CYS A 301 14.51 -23.93 20.79
C CYS A 301 15.53 -23.11 19.98
N GLY A 302 16.17 -22.11 20.59
CA GLY A 302 17.15 -21.25 19.91
C GLY A 302 16.55 -20.27 18.87
N LYS A 303 15.23 -20.16 18.77
CA LYS A 303 14.55 -19.20 17.87
C LYS A 303 14.34 -17.86 18.57
N PRO A 304 14.22 -16.74 17.84
CA PRO A 304 13.88 -15.45 18.41
C PRO A 304 12.56 -15.50 19.18
N VAL A 305 12.49 -14.80 20.32
CA VAL A 305 11.23 -14.61 21.05
C VAL A 305 10.44 -13.43 20.47
N THR A 306 9.12 -13.46 20.66
CA THR A 306 8.27 -12.30 20.40
C THR A 306 8.54 -11.27 21.51
N VAL A 307 9.04 -10.10 21.11
CA VAL A 307 9.29 -8.96 22.01
C VAL A 307 7.95 -8.34 22.38
N GLY A 308 7.64 -8.34 23.66
CA GLY A 308 6.43 -7.78 24.25
C GLY A 308 6.46 -6.26 24.37
N VAL A 309 5.31 -5.71 24.73
CA VAL A 309 5.06 -4.29 24.95
C VAL A 309 5.96 -3.76 26.06
N TYR A 310 6.09 -4.50 27.17
CA TYR A 310 6.90 -4.02 28.30
C TYR A 310 8.37 -3.83 27.92
N ASN A 311 8.95 -4.77 27.15
CA ASN A 311 10.31 -4.64 26.63
C ASN A 311 10.45 -3.42 25.72
N ARG A 312 9.51 -3.22 24.79
CA ARG A 312 9.55 -2.09 23.87
C ARG A 312 9.42 -0.73 24.56
N VAL A 313 8.60 -0.64 25.62
CA VAL A 313 8.51 0.56 26.46
C VAL A 313 9.86 0.83 27.12
N LEU A 314 10.50 -0.18 27.73
CA LEU A 314 11.81 -0.04 28.35
C LEU A 314 12.93 0.30 27.35
N GLU A 315 12.83 -0.15 26.11
CA GLU A 315 13.79 0.19 25.04
C GLU A 315 13.76 1.70 24.71
N LEU A 316 12.59 2.33 24.75
CA LEU A 316 12.42 3.76 24.48
C LEU A 316 12.50 4.63 25.75
N ALA A 317 12.35 4.03 26.93
CA ALA A 317 12.38 4.73 28.20
C ALA A 317 13.68 5.51 28.42
N ASP A 318 13.54 6.74 28.89
CA ASP A 318 14.66 7.59 29.31
C ASP A 318 14.75 7.73 30.84
N ARG A 319 13.82 7.09 31.57
CA ARG A 319 13.78 7.03 33.04
C ARG A 319 13.86 5.58 33.51
N GLN A 320 14.59 5.36 34.60
CA GLN A 320 14.74 4.04 35.22
C GLN A 320 13.48 3.55 35.93
N GLU A 321 12.67 4.48 36.46
CA GLU A 321 11.42 4.21 37.15
C GLU A 321 10.32 5.15 36.62
N PRO A 322 9.05 4.73 36.67
CA PRO A 322 7.93 5.55 36.22
C PRO A 322 7.79 6.80 37.09
N VAL A 323 7.92 7.99 36.49
CA VAL A 323 7.76 9.27 37.19
C VAL A 323 6.52 9.97 36.67
N LYS A 324 5.47 10.04 37.49
CA LYS A 324 4.20 10.67 37.09
C LYS A 324 4.40 12.15 36.70
N PRO A 325 4.09 12.55 35.47
CA PRO A 325 4.29 13.93 35.02
C PRO A 325 3.39 14.93 35.77
N PRO A 326 3.84 16.18 35.97
CA PRO A 326 3.02 17.24 36.58
C PRO A 326 1.71 17.44 35.79
N GLY A 327 0.56 17.28 36.46
CA GLY A 327 -0.75 17.43 35.80
C GLY A 327 -1.22 16.21 35.01
N ALA A 328 -0.48 15.09 35.03
CA ALA A 328 -0.95 13.83 34.47
C ALA A 328 -2.16 13.29 35.25
N ALA A 329 -3.09 12.71 34.51
CA ALA A 329 -4.32 12.15 35.06
C ALA A 329 -4.04 10.89 35.90
N ASN A 330 -4.98 10.50 36.76
CA ASN A 330 -4.87 9.25 37.51
C ASN A 330 -5.37 8.07 36.66
N PHE A 331 -5.12 6.84 37.09
CA PHE A 331 -5.76 5.67 36.52
C PHE A 331 -6.17 4.68 37.61
N THR A 332 -7.10 3.78 37.28
CA THR A 332 -7.52 2.68 38.17
C THR A 332 -7.67 1.41 37.34
N SER A 333 -6.98 0.33 37.73
CA SER A 333 -7.11 -0.96 37.06
C SER A 333 -8.28 -1.77 37.62
N LEU A 334 -9.13 -2.33 36.74
CA LEU A 334 -10.28 -3.15 37.12
C LEU A 334 -10.23 -4.53 36.46
N ILE A 335 -10.84 -5.50 37.13
CA ILE A 335 -11.14 -6.82 36.57
C ILE A 335 -12.63 -6.80 36.17
N PRO A 336 -13.01 -7.24 34.95
CA PRO A 336 -14.42 -7.32 34.56
C PRO A 336 -15.24 -8.12 35.57
N LEU A 337 -16.47 -7.66 35.88
CA LEU A 337 -17.27 -8.24 36.96
C LEU A 337 -17.56 -9.72 36.73
N LYS A 338 -17.78 -10.12 35.48
CA LYS A 338 -17.99 -11.53 35.12
C LYS A 338 -16.80 -12.41 35.47
N GLU A 339 -15.57 -11.92 35.37
CA GLU A 339 -14.36 -12.67 35.73
C GLU A 339 -14.28 -12.86 37.24
N VAL A 340 -14.54 -11.80 38.02
CA VAL A 340 -14.60 -11.89 39.49
C VAL A 340 -15.71 -12.86 39.94
N LEU A 341 -16.89 -12.78 39.33
CA LEU A 341 -18.00 -13.70 39.61
C LEU A 341 -17.66 -15.15 39.22
N SER A 342 -16.90 -15.34 38.15
CA SER A 342 -16.47 -16.67 37.70
C SER A 342 -15.61 -17.37 38.75
N GLU A 343 -14.71 -16.62 39.40
CA GLU A 343 -13.87 -17.14 40.49
C GLU A 343 -14.68 -17.50 41.72
N VAL A 344 -15.63 -16.63 42.09
CA VAL A 344 -16.48 -16.83 43.27
C VAL A 344 -17.40 -18.05 43.09
N VAL A 345 -17.96 -18.24 41.89
CA VAL A 345 -18.89 -19.36 41.60
C VAL A 345 -18.13 -20.65 41.23
N GLY A 346 -16.86 -20.54 40.79
CA GLY A 346 -16.02 -21.67 40.40
C GLY A 346 -16.40 -22.28 39.04
N VAL A 347 -16.91 -21.46 38.12
CA VAL A 347 -17.33 -21.83 36.75
C VAL A 347 -16.88 -20.74 35.78
N GLY A 348 -16.82 -21.02 34.48
CA GLY A 348 -16.37 -20.02 33.50
C GLY A 348 -17.26 -18.76 33.43
N PRO A 349 -16.69 -17.60 33.03
CA PRO A 349 -17.37 -16.29 33.00
C PRO A 349 -18.58 -16.24 32.07
N ASN A 350 -18.58 -17.05 31.01
CA ASN A 350 -19.69 -17.15 30.05
C ASN A 350 -20.79 -18.13 30.46
N SER A 351 -20.71 -18.73 31.66
CA SER A 351 -21.70 -19.71 32.11
C SER A 351 -23.05 -19.06 32.41
N LYS A 352 -24.14 -19.83 32.24
CA LYS A 352 -25.50 -19.36 32.57
C LYS A 352 -25.61 -18.90 34.03
N LYS A 353 -24.92 -19.57 34.96
CA LYS A 353 -24.90 -19.21 36.39
C LYS A 353 -24.29 -17.83 36.63
N VAL A 354 -23.13 -17.55 36.03
CA VAL A 354 -22.47 -16.24 36.14
C VAL A 354 -23.33 -15.15 35.49
N ASN A 355 -23.89 -15.41 34.31
CA ASN A 355 -24.77 -14.45 33.63
C ASN A 355 -26.03 -14.13 34.45
N THR A 356 -26.69 -15.12 35.05
CA THR A 356 -27.85 -14.87 35.94
C THR A 356 -27.46 -13.97 37.12
N LEU A 357 -26.35 -14.28 37.80
CA LEU A 357 -25.89 -13.51 38.95
C LEU A 357 -25.45 -12.08 38.55
N TYR A 358 -24.74 -11.95 37.43
CA TYR A 358 -24.35 -10.67 36.86
C TYR A 358 -25.58 -9.78 36.61
N MET A 359 -26.60 -10.29 35.90
CA MET A 359 -27.81 -9.52 35.61
C MET A 359 -28.62 -9.18 36.88
N GLN A 360 -28.62 -10.06 37.88
CA GLN A 360 -29.23 -9.78 39.18
C GLN A 360 -28.54 -8.62 39.91
N LEU A 361 -27.21 -8.58 39.92
CA LEU A 361 -26.44 -7.51 40.54
C LEU A 361 -26.64 -6.18 39.81
N ILE A 362 -26.67 -6.19 38.47
CA ILE A 362 -26.99 -5.00 37.66
C ILE A 362 -28.40 -4.47 38.01
N LYS A 363 -29.39 -5.35 38.14
CA LYS A 363 -30.75 -4.95 38.51
C LYS A 363 -30.84 -4.31 39.91
N GLU A 364 -30.05 -4.76 40.87
CA GLU A 364 -30.09 -4.23 42.25
C GLU A 364 -29.21 -2.98 42.44
N PHE A 365 -27.99 -2.99 41.90
CA PHE A 365 -26.98 -1.98 42.20
C PHE A 365 -26.73 -0.99 41.05
N GLY A 366 -27.39 -1.15 39.91
CA GLY A 366 -27.27 -0.27 38.75
C GLY A 366 -26.20 -0.76 37.78
N THR A 367 -25.13 0.01 37.57
CA THR A 367 -24.20 -0.27 36.46
C THR A 367 -23.02 -1.13 36.89
N GLU A 368 -22.38 -1.83 35.95
CA GLU A 368 -21.16 -2.60 36.23
C GLU A 368 -20.08 -1.70 36.86
N MET A 369 -19.91 -0.49 36.33
CA MET A 369 -18.93 0.47 36.86
C MET A 369 -19.24 0.90 38.30
N ASP A 370 -20.52 1.08 38.65
CA ASP A 370 -20.92 1.37 40.03
C ASP A 370 -20.61 0.19 40.96
N ILE A 371 -20.90 -1.05 40.54
CA ILE A 371 -20.58 -2.26 41.32
C ILE A 371 -19.07 -2.39 41.52
N LEU A 372 -18.27 -2.21 40.48
CA LEU A 372 -16.82 -2.37 40.54
C LEU A 372 -16.15 -1.28 41.38
N GLN A 373 -16.66 -0.05 41.38
CA GLN A 373 -15.94 1.09 41.98
C GLN A 373 -16.61 1.72 43.21
N ARG A 374 -17.95 1.75 43.29
CA ARG A 374 -18.67 2.61 44.24
C ARG A 374 -19.48 1.85 45.29
N VAL A 375 -20.06 0.70 44.93
CA VAL A 375 -20.91 -0.07 45.85
C VAL A 375 -20.07 -0.58 47.03
N PRO A 376 -20.48 -0.34 48.29
CA PRO A 376 -19.77 -0.83 49.47
C PRO A 376 -19.70 -2.36 49.50
N ALA A 377 -18.56 -2.91 49.96
CA ALA A 377 -18.37 -4.37 50.00
C ALA A 377 -19.38 -5.06 50.93
N GLU A 378 -19.86 -4.36 51.96
CA GLU A 378 -20.85 -4.85 52.92
C GLU A 378 -22.20 -5.18 52.27
N ASP A 379 -22.60 -4.43 51.25
CA ASP A 379 -23.84 -4.68 50.53
C ASP A 379 -23.71 -5.87 49.57
N LEU A 380 -22.53 -6.03 48.97
CA LEU A 380 -22.21 -7.17 48.10
C LEU A 380 -22.04 -8.47 48.89
N ASN A 381 -21.61 -8.39 50.16
CA ASN A 381 -21.50 -9.54 51.06
C ASN A 381 -22.83 -10.26 51.31
N ARG A 382 -23.97 -9.59 51.11
CA ARG A 382 -25.32 -10.19 51.22
C ARG A 382 -25.56 -11.25 50.15
N TYR A 383 -24.88 -11.13 49.02
CA TYR A 383 -24.91 -12.07 47.90
C TYR A 383 -23.85 -13.15 48.06
N SER A 384 -22.61 -12.73 48.31
CA SER A 384 -21.49 -13.60 48.58
C SER A 384 -20.42 -12.82 49.33
N CYS A 385 -20.04 -13.31 50.52
CA CYS A 385 -18.93 -12.71 51.27
C CYS A 385 -17.60 -12.76 50.48
N HIS A 386 -17.44 -13.73 49.58
CA HIS A 386 -16.29 -13.84 48.69
C HIS A 386 -16.34 -12.82 47.55
N LEU A 387 -17.52 -12.39 47.11
CA LEU A 387 -17.64 -11.31 46.11
C LEU A 387 -17.20 -9.96 46.68
N GLY A 388 -17.66 -9.62 47.90
CA GLY A 388 -17.23 -8.38 48.56
C GLY A 388 -15.73 -8.37 48.87
N GLU A 389 -15.16 -9.49 49.31
CA GLU A 389 -13.71 -9.65 49.49
C GLU A 389 -12.95 -9.52 48.16
N GLY A 390 -13.40 -10.22 47.10
CA GLY A 390 -12.76 -10.18 45.78
C GLY A 390 -12.71 -8.77 45.20
N LEU A 391 -13.80 -8.02 45.30
CA LEU A 391 -13.85 -6.63 44.84
C LEU A 391 -13.03 -5.68 45.73
N THR A 392 -12.94 -5.95 47.04
CA THR A 392 -12.04 -5.20 47.94
C THR A 392 -10.58 -5.40 47.54
N ARG A 393 -10.15 -6.65 47.36
CA ARG A 393 -8.79 -6.98 46.90
C ARG A 393 -8.46 -6.32 45.57
N MET A 394 -9.39 -6.38 44.61
CA MET A 394 -9.25 -5.72 43.30
C MET A 394 -9.07 -4.20 43.45
N ARG A 395 -9.93 -3.52 44.23
CA ARG A 395 -9.87 -2.06 44.45
C ARG A 395 -8.57 -1.62 45.14
N GLU A 396 -7.99 -2.49 45.96
CA GLU A 396 -6.70 -2.27 46.62
C GLU A 396 -5.48 -2.65 45.74
N GLY A 397 -5.71 -3.21 44.55
CA GLY A 397 -4.64 -3.71 43.67
C GLY A 397 -4.00 -5.02 44.14
N ASN A 398 -4.58 -5.68 45.15
CA ASN A 398 -4.11 -6.94 45.73
C ASN A 398 -4.53 -8.14 44.84
N VAL A 399 -3.95 -8.23 43.65
CA VAL A 399 -4.27 -9.25 42.63
C VAL A 399 -3.06 -10.13 42.30
N LEU A 400 -3.33 -11.38 41.93
CA LEU A 400 -2.35 -12.33 41.40
C LEU A 400 -2.26 -12.15 39.89
N ARG A 401 -1.02 -12.00 39.40
CA ARG A 401 -0.76 -11.70 37.99
C ARG A 401 -0.03 -12.85 37.33
N LYS A 402 -0.60 -13.38 36.24
CA LYS A 402 0.10 -14.28 35.32
C LYS A 402 0.13 -13.59 33.96
N PRO A 403 1.28 -13.08 33.51
CA PRO A 403 1.32 -12.24 32.32
C PRO A 403 1.06 -13.01 31.03
N GLY A 404 0.44 -12.33 30.07
CA GLY A 404 0.29 -12.76 28.69
C GLY A 404 1.57 -12.53 27.89
N TYR A 405 1.78 -13.36 26.88
CA TYR A 405 2.95 -13.32 26.00
C TYR A 405 2.62 -13.99 24.66
N ASP A 406 3.29 -13.55 23.59
CA ASP A 406 3.21 -14.15 22.25
C ASP A 406 1.75 -14.46 21.80
N GLY A 407 0.82 -13.54 22.07
CA GLY A 407 -0.59 -13.59 21.68
C GLY A 407 -1.49 -14.46 22.59
N GLU A 408 -0.99 -14.98 23.70
CA GLU A 408 -1.82 -15.60 24.76
C GLU A 408 -2.20 -14.56 25.80
N PHE A 409 -3.50 -14.47 26.16
CA PHE A 409 -3.93 -13.59 27.24
C PHE A 409 -3.32 -14.06 28.56
N GLY A 410 -2.92 -13.09 29.38
CA GLY A 410 -2.60 -13.34 30.78
C GLY A 410 -3.86 -13.69 31.57
N VAL A 411 -3.67 -13.94 32.87
CA VAL A 411 -4.75 -14.20 33.81
C VAL A 411 -4.50 -13.35 35.04
N ILE A 412 -5.48 -12.52 35.37
CA ILE A 412 -5.52 -11.75 36.62
C ILE A 412 -6.53 -12.40 37.52
N SER A 413 -6.16 -12.55 38.80
CA SER A 413 -6.95 -13.31 39.74
C SER A 413 -6.99 -12.65 41.12
N VAL A 414 -8.15 -12.69 41.77
CA VAL A 414 -8.29 -12.19 43.16
C VAL A 414 -8.08 -13.28 44.21
N PHE A 415 -8.24 -14.55 43.85
CA PHE A 415 -8.05 -15.71 44.75
C PHE A 415 -7.02 -16.70 44.23
N ASN A 416 -6.13 -17.21 45.09
CA ASN A 416 -5.20 -18.26 44.69
C ASN A 416 -5.91 -19.63 44.51
N GLU A 417 -5.23 -20.61 43.92
CA GLU A 417 -5.83 -21.93 43.65
C GLU A 417 -6.36 -22.65 44.89
N LYS A 418 -5.70 -22.50 46.05
CA LYS A 418 -6.15 -23.09 47.32
C LYS A 418 -7.41 -22.39 47.83
N GLU A 419 -7.42 -21.06 47.83
CA GLU A 419 -8.59 -20.26 48.21
C GLU A 419 -9.77 -20.60 47.31
N ARG A 420 -9.60 -20.67 45.99
CA ARG A 420 -10.67 -21.06 45.05
C ARG A 420 -11.25 -22.45 45.36
N ALA A 421 -10.39 -23.41 45.75
CA ALA A 421 -10.84 -24.74 46.17
C ALA A 421 -11.62 -24.71 47.50
N GLU A 422 -11.20 -23.86 48.45
CA GLU A 422 -11.88 -23.66 49.74
C GLU A 422 -13.23 -22.93 49.58
N ILE A 423 -13.31 -21.93 48.70
CA ILE A 423 -14.56 -21.23 48.33
C ILE A 423 -15.56 -22.22 47.74
N LYS A 424 -15.11 -23.08 46.80
CA LYS A 424 -15.94 -24.10 46.18
C LYS A 424 -16.53 -25.10 47.19
N ASN A 425 -15.83 -25.30 48.31
CA ASN A 425 -16.25 -26.18 49.41
C ASN A 425 -17.02 -25.45 50.53
N GLY A 426 -17.32 -24.14 50.39
CA GLY A 426 -18.16 -23.39 51.32
C GLY A 426 -17.43 -22.78 52.54
N ALA A 427 -16.10 -22.64 52.53
CA ALA A 427 -15.35 -22.06 53.64
C ALA A 427 -15.32 -20.52 53.59
N SER A 428 -15.43 -19.85 54.76
CA SER A 428 -15.36 -18.37 54.86
C SER A 428 -13.91 -17.90 55.02
N LEU A 429 -13.47 -16.97 54.17
CA LEU A 429 -12.09 -16.45 54.13
C LEU A 429 -11.81 -15.29 55.10
N ILE A 430 -12.77 -14.90 55.95
CA ILE A 430 -12.61 -13.73 56.83
C ILE A 430 -11.65 -14.05 58.00
N ALA A 431 -10.38 -13.67 57.85
CA ALA A 431 -9.36 -13.75 58.88
C ALA A 431 -8.93 -12.34 59.35
N LYS A 432 -9.06 -12.07 60.66
CA LYS A 432 -8.57 -10.84 61.33
C LYS A 432 -7.05 -10.63 61.15
N PRO A 433 -6.58 -9.37 61.12
CA PRO A 433 -5.21 -9.05 60.70
C PRO A 433 -4.17 -9.50 61.73
N LYS A 434 -3.08 -10.12 61.27
CA LYS A 434 -1.85 -10.33 62.05
C LYS A 434 -0.64 -9.67 61.39
N ARG A 435 0.15 -9.03 62.25
CA ARG A 435 1.33 -8.18 62.00
C ARG A 435 2.42 -8.79 61.10
N LYS A 436 3.02 -7.89 60.30
CA LYS A 436 4.24 -8.06 59.49
C LYS A 436 5.42 -8.65 60.28
N LYS A 437 6.24 -9.49 59.62
CA LYS A 437 7.61 -9.79 60.01
C LYS A 437 8.61 -9.54 58.87
N LYS A 438 9.80 -9.17 59.31
CA LYS A 438 10.95 -8.53 58.63
C LYS A 438 11.64 -9.39 57.56
N GLN A 439 12.23 -8.67 56.61
CA GLN A 439 13.24 -9.05 55.62
C GLN A 439 14.48 -9.73 56.24
N THR A 440 15.12 -10.57 55.44
CA THR A 440 16.52 -10.97 55.57
C THR A 440 17.28 -10.64 54.28
N LYS A 441 18.49 -10.11 54.45
CA LYS A 441 19.41 -9.55 53.45
C LYS A 441 20.36 -10.61 52.83
N ASN A 442 21.00 -10.16 51.74
CA ASN A 442 22.25 -10.58 51.06
C ASN A 442 21.98 -11.38 49.76
N ALA A 443 22.65 -11.13 48.64
CA ALA A 443 24.00 -10.61 48.42
C ALA A 443 24.14 -9.75 47.14
N GLU A 444 25.15 -8.87 47.13
CA GLU A 444 25.61 -8.06 45.98
C GLU A 444 26.30 -8.93 44.92
N PRO A 445 26.21 -8.52 43.63
CA PRO A 445 27.35 -8.63 42.73
C PRO A 445 27.71 -7.29 42.07
N GLU A 446 28.99 -7.23 41.72
CA GLU A 446 29.82 -6.08 41.33
C GLU A 446 29.35 -5.30 40.09
N GLU A 447 29.65 -4.01 40.13
CA GLU A 447 29.44 -3.01 39.07
C GLU A 447 30.24 -3.34 37.80
N ALA A 448 29.53 -3.54 36.68
CA ALA A 448 30.12 -3.51 35.35
C ALA A 448 29.87 -2.13 34.71
N VAL A 449 30.94 -1.34 34.59
CA VAL A 449 30.95 -0.05 33.90
C VAL A 449 30.82 -0.30 32.40
N CYS A 450 29.71 0.16 31.79
CA CYS A 450 29.49 0.10 30.34
C CYS A 450 29.48 1.53 29.77
N THR A 451 30.45 1.85 28.94
CA THR A 451 30.54 3.11 28.20
C THR A 451 29.54 3.17 27.04
N PRO A 452 28.95 4.34 26.75
CA PRO A 452 27.92 4.49 25.73
C PRO A 452 28.44 4.20 24.32
N PHE A 453 27.68 3.41 23.57
CA PHE A 453 27.88 3.21 22.14
C PHE A 453 27.37 4.44 21.38
N THR A 454 28.29 5.15 20.73
CA THR A 454 28.00 6.30 19.88
C THR A 454 27.27 5.83 18.62
N GLN A 455 26.10 6.41 18.35
CA GLN A 455 25.37 6.25 17.09
C GLN A 455 26.23 6.76 15.92
N THR A 456 26.62 5.86 15.02
CA THR A 456 27.13 6.25 13.71
C THR A 456 25.95 6.63 12.82
N VAL A 457 25.87 7.91 12.47
CA VAL A 457 25.04 8.40 11.36
C VAL A 457 25.58 7.72 10.09
N GLU A 458 24.73 6.96 9.39
CA GLU A 458 25.10 6.38 8.10
C GLU A 458 25.33 7.50 7.08
N GLU A 459 26.60 7.80 6.83
CA GLU A 459 27.03 8.51 5.62
C GLU A 459 26.69 7.67 4.39
N THR A 460 26.20 8.33 3.34
CA THR A 460 25.86 7.74 2.05
C THR A 460 27.02 6.90 1.51
N LYS A 461 26.86 5.57 1.49
CA LYS A 461 27.89 4.65 1.01
C LYS A 461 28.29 4.96 -0.45
N PRO A 462 29.59 5.01 -0.78
CA PRO A 462 30.05 5.15 -2.16
C PRO A 462 29.60 3.95 -3.00
N LEU A 463 29.23 4.18 -4.26
CA LEU A 463 28.87 3.13 -5.21
C LEU A 463 30.07 2.20 -5.42
N THR A 464 29.95 0.94 -5.00
CA THR A 464 30.93 -0.11 -5.26
C THR A 464 30.58 -0.86 -6.54
N TYR A 465 31.59 -1.13 -7.37
CA TYR A 465 31.46 -1.88 -8.63
C TYR A 465 32.23 -3.18 -8.53
N ASN A 466 31.66 -4.29 -9.01
CA ASN A 466 32.37 -5.57 -9.08
C ASN A 466 33.38 -5.59 -10.24
N THR A 467 34.21 -6.64 -10.31
CA THR A 467 35.27 -6.76 -11.32
C THR A 467 34.75 -6.70 -12.75
N ALA A 468 33.60 -7.31 -13.05
CA ALA A 468 33.01 -7.30 -14.39
C ALA A 468 32.43 -5.93 -14.77
N GLN A 469 31.80 -5.24 -13.82
CA GLN A 469 31.31 -3.87 -14.01
C GLN A 469 32.47 -2.89 -14.19
N GLN A 470 33.56 -3.04 -13.42
CA GLN A 470 34.78 -2.24 -13.62
C GLN A 470 35.39 -2.48 -15.00
N ALA A 471 35.47 -3.74 -15.45
CA ALA A 471 35.91 -4.07 -16.80
C ALA A 471 35.03 -3.39 -17.87
N ALA A 472 33.70 -3.46 -17.73
CA ALA A 472 32.76 -2.80 -18.63
C ALA A 472 32.89 -1.26 -18.63
N ILE A 473 33.06 -0.65 -17.46
CA ILE A 473 33.26 0.79 -17.31
C ILE A 473 34.52 1.24 -18.03
N ASN A 474 35.62 0.46 -17.91
CA ASN A 474 36.94 0.76 -18.45
C ASN A 474 37.13 0.36 -19.92
N ALA A 475 36.20 -0.40 -20.51
CA ALA A 475 36.30 -0.91 -21.88
C ALA A 475 36.24 0.19 -22.96
N GLY A 476 36.90 -0.02 -24.09
CA GLY A 476 37.02 0.94 -25.19
C GLY A 476 38.48 1.25 -25.56
N PRO A 477 38.73 2.16 -26.53
CA PRO A 477 37.79 3.11 -27.14
C PRO A 477 36.94 2.56 -28.30
N GLY A 478 37.13 1.31 -28.71
CA GLY A 478 36.28 0.65 -29.72
C GLY A 478 34.83 0.40 -29.25
N PRO A 479 33.95 -0.12 -30.13
CA PRO A 479 32.56 -0.40 -29.78
C PRO A 479 32.47 -1.54 -28.76
N VAL A 480 31.69 -1.32 -27.71
CA VAL A 480 31.50 -2.27 -26.60
C VAL A 480 30.03 -2.68 -26.50
N LEU A 481 29.77 -3.97 -26.33
CA LEU A 481 28.49 -4.54 -25.95
C LEU A 481 28.58 -5.19 -24.56
N VAL A 482 27.77 -4.72 -23.63
CA VAL A 482 27.65 -5.32 -22.30
C VAL A 482 26.37 -6.15 -22.22
N LEU A 483 26.54 -7.46 -22.10
CA LEU A 483 25.47 -8.42 -21.88
C LEU A 483 25.17 -8.48 -20.38
N ALA A 484 24.04 -7.92 -19.99
CA ALA A 484 23.71 -7.69 -18.60
C ALA A 484 22.28 -8.14 -18.30
N GLY A 485 22.17 -9.27 -17.61
CA GLY A 485 20.90 -9.86 -17.17
C GLY A 485 20.00 -8.91 -16.35
N PRO A 486 18.79 -9.34 -15.97
CA PRO A 486 17.98 -8.60 -15.00
C PRO A 486 18.77 -8.45 -13.69
N GLY A 487 18.71 -7.28 -13.06
CA GLY A 487 19.29 -7.04 -11.74
C GLY A 487 20.83 -7.05 -11.66
N THR A 488 21.57 -7.08 -12.77
CA THR A 488 23.05 -7.10 -12.75
C THR A 488 23.71 -5.72 -12.67
N GLY A 489 22.90 -4.66 -12.48
CA GLY A 489 23.39 -3.29 -12.37
C GLY A 489 23.64 -2.57 -13.71
N LYS A 490 22.80 -2.79 -14.73
CA LYS A 490 22.88 -2.11 -16.04
C LYS A 490 23.02 -0.59 -15.93
N THR A 491 22.03 0.04 -15.33
CA THR A 491 21.98 1.50 -15.16
C THR A 491 23.16 1.99 -14.31
N GLN A 492 23.55 1.24 -13.28
CA GLN A 492 24.71 1.59 -12.44
C GLN A 492 26.02 1.54 -13.23
N THR A 493 26.21 0.54 -14.08
CA THR A 493 27.37 0.39 -14.97
C THR A 493 27.42 1.52 -15.99
N LEU A 494 26.28 1.86 -16.59
CA LEU A 494 26.16 2.96 -17.55
C LEU A 494 26.50 4.31 -16.91
N MET A 495 25.98 4.59 -15.70
CA MET A 495 26.32 5.79 -14.94
C MET A 495 27.81 5.81 -14.55
N GLY A 496 28.37 4.68 -14.12
CA GLY A 496 29.80 4.57 -13.81
C GLY A 496 30.68 4.90 -15.02
N ARG A 497 30.27 4.48 -16.22
CA ARG A 497 30.96 4.85 -17.47
C ARG A 497 30.87 6.34 -17.76
N ILE A 498 29.69 6.95 -17.61
CA ILE A 498 29.51 8.39 -17.79
C ILE A 498 30.39 9.18 -16.82
N SER A 499 30.41 8.78 -15.54
CA SER A 499 31.26 9.41 -14.53
C SER A 499 32.74 9.31 -14.91
N ARG A 500 33.23 8.10 -15.21
CA ARG A 500 34.62 7.89 -15.64
C ARG A 500 35.01 8.78 -16.83
N LEU A 501 34.18 8.82 -17.87
CA LEU A 501 34.48 9.62 -19.07
C LEU A 501 34.64 11.11 -18.73
N ILE A 502 33.81 11.61 -17.81
CA ILE A 502 33.84 13.01 -17.42
C ILE A 502 35.04 13.27 -16.49
N ASP A 503 35.37 12.33 -15.61
CA ASP A 503 36.56 12.40 -14.76
C ASP A 503 37.86 12.37 -15.59
N GLU A 504 37.85 11.70 -16.74
CA GLU A 504 38.93 11.71 -17.75
C GLU A 504 38.96 12.98 -18.62
N GLY A 505 38.04 13.93 -18.39
CA GLY A 505 38.02 15.22 -19.07
C GLY A 505 37.15 15.30 -20.32
N VAL A 506 36.29 14.30 -20.59
CA VAL A 506 35.30 14.40 -21.68
C VAL A 506 34.22 15.42 -21.30
N THR A 507 34.04 16.45 -22.14
CA THR A 507 32.98 17.44 -21.95
C THR A 507 31.60 16.75 -21.95
N PRO A 508 30.73 16.97 -20.94
CA PRO A 508 29.44 16.29 -20.84
C PRO A 508 28.57 16.41 -22.10
N ARG A 509 28.59 17.58 -22.76
CA ARG A 509 27.87 17.83 -24.04
C ARG A 509 28.29 16.93 -25.21
N ARG A 510 29.45 16.27 -25.13
CA ARG A 510 29.95 15.31 -26.13
C ARG A 510 29.55 13.86 -25.84
N ILE A 511 28.79 13.63 -24.77
CA ILE A 511 28.30 12.31 -24.36
C ILE A 511 26.79 12.27 -24.60
N LEU A 512 26.35 11.28 -25.40
CA LEU A 512 24.95 10.99 -25.66
C LEU A 512 24.55 9.70 -24.95
N ALA A 513 23.56 9.75 -24.07
CA ALA A 513 22.97 8.60 -23.39
C ALA A 513 21.54 8.35 -23.89
N LEU A 514 21.35 7.29 -24.68
CA LEU A 514 20.07 6.90 -25.24
C LEU A 514 19.40 5.83 -24.36
N THR A 515 18.15 6.06 -24.00
CA THR A 515 17.31 5.11 -23.27
C THR A 515 16.06 4.75 -24.08
N PHE A 516 15.45 3.61 -23.77
CA PHE A 516 14.21 3.18 -24.43
C PHE A 516 12.98 4.00 -24.01
N THR A 517 12.96 4.54 -22.78
CA THR A 517 11.83 5.32 -22.24
C THR A 517 12.26 6.67 -21.68
N ARG A 518 11.37 7.68 -21.78
CA ARG A 518 11.56 9.00 -21.17
C ARG A 518 11.76 8.91 -19.64
N ARG A 519 11.04 8.00 -18.98
CA ARG A 519 11.19 7.75 -17.53
C ARG A 519 12.61 7.30 -17.17
N ALA A 520 13.18 6.35 -17.92
CA ALA A 520 14.55 5.90 -17.70
C ALA A 520 15.59 7.01 -17.94
N ALA A 521 15.38 7.88 -18.94
CA ALA A 521 16.24 9.04 -19.17
C ALA A 521 16.18 10.01 -17.98
N GLN A 522 14.98 10.32 -17.48
CA GLN A 522 14.80 11.22 -16.34
C GLN A 522 15.42 10.65 -15.06
N GLU A 523 15.20 9.37 -14.78
CA GLU A 523 15.79 8.68 -13.62
C GLU A 523 17.32 8.70 -13.67
N MET A 524 17.91 8.47 -14.85
CA MET A 524 19.35 8.56 -15.05
C MET A 524 19.87 9.98 -14.80
N ARG A 525 19.19 11.01 -15.31
CA ARG A 525 19.53 12.42 -15.06
C ARG A 525 19.49 12.74 -13.56
N THR A 526 18.41 12.38 -12.88
CA THR A 526 18.24 12.62 -11.42
C THR A 526 19.34 11.93 -10.62
N ARG A 527 19.67 10.67 -10.93
CA ARG A 527 20.74 9.94 -10.24
C ARG A 527 22.12 10.52 -10.50
N LEU A 528 22.42 10.92 -11.73
CA LEU A 528 23.68 11.59 -12.06
C LEU A 528 23.80 12.94 -11.34
N LYS A 529 22.72 13.71 -11.20
CA LYS A 529 22.71 14.96 -10.41
C LYS A 529 22.98 14.67 -8.93
N ALA A 530 22.31 13.68 -8.35
CA ALA A 530 22.54 13.28 -6.97
C ALA A 530 23.99 12.82 -6.72
N LEU A 531 24.62 12.17 -7.72
CA LEU A 531 26.02 11.74 -7.63
C LEU A 531 27.04 12.87 -7.75
N ARG A 532 26.70 13.97 -8.44
CA ARG A 532 27.68 14.97 -8.88
C ARG A 532 27.40 16.40 -8.39
N GLY A 533 26.26 16.63 -7.75
CA GLY A 533 25.77 17.96 -7.35
C GLY A 533 24.75 18.53 -8.35
N GLU A 534 23.85 19.40 -7.87
CA GLU A 534 22.76 19.96 -8.68
C GLU A 534 23.24 20.87 -9.81
N ASP A 535 24.38 21.54 -9.64
CA ASP A 535 24.94 22.53 -10.58
C ASP A 535 25.88 21.92 -11.65
N ALA A 536 26.10 20.59 -11.63
CA ALA A 536 27.03 19.95 -12.55
C ALA A 536 26.53 19.97 -14.01
N GLU A 537 27.42 20.22 -14.98
CA GLU A 537 27.09 20.04 -16.40
C GLU A 537 26.77 18.55 -16.69
N MET A 538 25.64 18.33 -17.38
CA MET A 538 25.07 17.00 -17.61
C MET A 538 25.22 16.56 -19.07
N PRO A 539 25.36 15.24 -19.32
CA PRO A 539 25.33 14.72 -20.68
C PRO A 539 23.95 14.85 -21.32
N GLN A 540 23.89 14.81 -22.65
CA GLN A 540 22.61 14.72 -23.35
C GLN A 540 22.03 13.33 -23.11
N ALA A 541 20.91 13.24 -22.41
CA ALA A 541 20.23 11.98 -22.12
C ALA A 541 18.77 12.03 -22.59
N GLY A 542 18.30 11.03 -23.34
CA GLY A 542 16.94 11.02 -23.89
C GLY A 542 16.59 9.76 -24.66
N THR A 543 15.41 9.73 -25.27
CA THR A 543 15.06 8.66 -26.21
C THR A 543 15.55 9.02 -27.62
N LEU A 544 15.76 8.02 -28.47
CA LEU A 544 16.20 8.26 -29.85
C LEU A 544 15.19 9.11 -30.63
N HIS A 545 13.88 8.89 -30.44
CA HIS A 545 12.85 9.72 -31.06
C HIS A 545 12.88 11.17 -30.59
N ALA A 546 13.12 11.42 -29.29
CA ALA A 546 13.25 12.79 -28.78
C ALA A 546 14.45 13.50 -29.41
N LEU A 547 15.58 12.80 -29.55
CA LEU A 547 16.73 13.32 -30.26
C LEU A 547 16.39 13.66 -31.72
N CYS A 548 15.77 12.74 -32.46
CA CYS A 548 15.42 12.97 -33.87
C CYS A 548 14.43 14.14 -34.04
N PHE A 549 13.48 14.27 -33.11
CA PHE A 549 12.53 15.39 -33.08
C PHE A 549 13.23 16.74 -32.87
N ASP A 550 14.14 16.82 -31.89
CA ASP A 550 14.91 18.05 -31.64
C ASP A 550 15.72 18.45 -32.88
N TYR A 551 16.33 17.47 -33.56
CA TYR A 551 17.09 17.71 -34.79
C TYR A 551 16.21 18.11 -35.97
N TRP A 552 15.03 17.53 -36.13
CA TRP A 552 14.07 17.95 -37.14
C TRP A 552 13.72 19.44 -36.96
N LYS A 553 13.40 19.85 -35.72
CA LYS A 553 13.08 21.25 -35.40
C LYS A 553 14.21 22.19 -35.76
N HIS A 554 15.46 21.79 -35.50
CA HIS A 554 16.63 22.60 -35.87
C HIS A 554 16.87 22.65 -37.39
N ALA A 555 16.62 21.56 -38.12
CA ALA A 555 16.87 21.48 -39.56
C ALA A 555 15.84 22.26 -40.39
N TYR A 556 14.56 22.19 -40.01
CA TYR A 556 13.45 22.83 -40.73
C TYR A 556 13.02 24.17 -40.12
N ASN A 557 13.53 24.52 -38.94
CA ASN A 557 13.13 25.71 -38.16
C ASN A 557 11.62 25.77 -37.86
N GLU A 558 10.95 24.62 -37.87
CA GLU A 558 9.52 24.42 -37.64
C GLU A 558 9.31 23.18 -36.76
N THR A 559 8.26 23.19 -35.93
CA THR A 559 7.94 22.08 -35.04
C THR A 559 6.96 21.13 -35.73
N PRO A 560 7.34 19.88 -36.03
CA PRO A 560 6.48 18.99 -36.82
C PRO A 560 5.32 18.44 -35.98
N VAL A 561 4.17 18.22 -36.61
CA VAL A 561 3.02 17.57 -35.97
C VAL A 561 3.19 16.05 -36.04
N VAL A 562 3.59 15.44 -34.91
CA VAL A 562 3.84 13.99 -34.82
C VAL A 562 2.54 13.22 -34.55
N LEU A 563 2.15 12.37 -35.49
CA LEU A 563 0.98 11.49 -35.38
C LEU A 563 1.23 10.35 -34.39
N PRO A 564 0.34 10.16 -33.38
CA PRO A 564 0.35 8.95 -32.58
C PRO A 564 -0.02 7.72 -33.43
N GLU A 565 0.47 6.54 -33.05
CA GLU A 565 0.29 5.28 -33.81
C GLU A 565 -1.18 5.00 -34.19
N SER A 566 -2.12 5.30 -33.31
CA SER A 566 -3.56 5.15 -33.56
C SER A 566 -4.08 6.10 -34.65
N ALA A 567 -3.59 7.35 -34.67
CA ALA A 567 -3.97 8.34 -35.68
C ALA A 567 -3.28 8.05 -37.02
N ALA A 568 -1.99 7.72 -37.00
CA ALA A 568 -1.23 7.30 -38.17
C ALA A 568 -1.90 6.11 -38.89
N LYS A 569 -2.31 5.10 -38.11
CA LYS A 569 -3.05 3.94 -38.63
C LYS A 569 -4.43 4.29 -39.19
N LYS A 570 -5.14 5.23 -38.58
CA LYS A 570 -6.44 5.70 -39.07
C LYS A 570 -6.26 6.44 -40.38
N LEU A 571 -5.31 7.37 -40.46
CA LEU A 571 -4.95 8.10 -41.67
C LEU A 571 -4.56 7.14 -42.81
N PHE A 572 -3.73 6.14 -42.51
CA PHE A 572 -3.36 5.09 -43.45
C PHE A 572 -4.58 4.31 -43.97
N ALA A 573 -5.60 4.09 -43.16
CA ALA A 573 -6.83 3.45 -43.58
C ALA A 573 -7.73 4.36 -44.44
N ASP A 574 -7.78 5.65 -44.11
CA ASP A 574 -8.64 6.63 -44.77
C ASP A 574 -8.17 6.93 -46.21
N VAL A 575 -6.85 7.00 -46.42
CA VAL A 575 -6.24 7.25 -47.74
C VAL A 575 -6.13 5.98 -48.61
N ASN A 576 -6.35 4.81 -48.01
CA ASN A 576 -6.31 3.51 -48.68
C ASN A 576 -7.61 2.73 -48.43
N PRO A 577 -8.76 3.23 -48.94
CA PRO A 577 -10.07 2.63 -48.68
C PRO A 577 -10.20 1.19 -49.20
N GLU A 578 -9.39 0.78 -50.17
CA GLU A 578 -9.27 -0.59 -50.68
C GLU A 578 -8.64 -1.57 -49.67
N LEU A 579 -7.88 -1.08 -48.70
CA LEU A 579 -7.28 -1.86 -47.61
C LEU A 579 -8.20 -1.99 -46.38
N ASN A 580 -9.46 -1.52 -46.48
CA ASN A 580 -10.38 -1.49 -45.33
C ASN A 580 -10.81 -2.88 -44.81
N GLY A 581 -11.33 -2.89 -43.57
CA GLY A 581 -12.00 -4.06 -42.98
C GLY A 581 -11.11 -4.91 -42.05
N LYS A 582 -11.31 -6.24 -42.06
CA LYS A 582 -10.67 -7.19 -41.12
C LYS A 582 -9.13 -7.28 -41.24
N ASN A 583 -8.56 -6.84 -42.37
CA ASN A 583 -7.14 -6.99 -42.67
C ASN A 583 -6.32 -5.71 -42.47
N LEU A 584 -6.93 -4.58 -42.12
CA LEU A 584 -6.20 -3.32 -41.89
C LEU A 584 -5.06 -3.46 -40.88
N ASN A 585 -5.29 -4.19 -39.78
CA ASN A 585 -4.26 -4.47 -38.79
C ASN A 585 -3.07 -5.25 -39.38
N HIS A 586 -3.34 -6.15 -40.31
CA HIS A 586 -2.29 -6.93 -40.97
C HIS A 586 -1.45 -6.04 -41.88
N TYR A 587 -2.08 -5.25 -42.75
CA TYR A 587 -1.37 -4.35 -43.68
C TYR A 587 -0.62 -3.24 -42.96
N TRP A 588 -1.24 -2.58 -41.98
CA TRP A 588 -0.56 -1.57 -41.16
C TRP A 588 0.67 -2.14 -40.45
N ASN A 589 0.54 -3.32 -39.82
CA ASN A 589 1.67 -3.93 -39.13
C ASN A 589 2.76 -4.34 -40.13
N LYS A 590 2.40 -4.90 -41.29
CA LYS A 590 3.35 -5.26 -42.36
C LYS A 590 4.10 -4.04 -42.88
N TYR A 591 3.39 -2.93 -43.11
CA TYR A 591 3.96 -1.66 -43.55
C TYR A 591 4.87 -1.04 -42.48
N ASN A 592 4.35 -0.81 -41.28
CA ASN A 592 5.06 -0.08 -40.23
C ASN A 592 6.28 -0.85 -39.70
N VAL A 593 6.13 -2.17 -39.45
CA VAL A 593 7.26 -3.01 -39.04
C VAL A 593 8.26 -3.18 -40.19
N GLY A 594 7.79 -3.20 -41.45
CA GLY A 594 8.66 -3.25 -42.62
C GLY A 594 9.61 -2.05 -42.69
N ARG A 595 9.10 -0.84 -42.45
CA ARG A 595 9.91 0.39 -42.35
C ARG A 595 10.95 0.31 -41.23
N GLU A 596 10.53 -0.05 -40.02
CA GLU A 596 11.43 -0.25 -38.87
C GLU A 596 12.52 -1.31 -39.12
N GLN A 597 12.21 -2.32 -39.93
CA GLN A 597 13.15 -3.38 -40.30
C GLN A 597 14.04 -3.05 -41.49
N LEU A 598 13.85 -1.90 -42.15
CA LEU A 598 14.48 -1.55 -43.43
C LEU A 598 14.21 -2.64 -44.50
N ALA A 599 13.05 -3.27 -44.44
CA ALA A 599 12.64 -4.30 -45.39
C ALA A 599 12.17 -3.66 -46.70
N PRO A 600 12.45 -4.26 -47.87
CA PRO A 600 11.90 -3.78 -49.13
C PRO A 600 10.38 -3.78 -49.09
N LEU A 601 9.78 -2.69 -49.55
CA LEU A 601 8.33 -2.55 -49.64
C LEU A 601 7.78 -3.63 -50.58
N SER A 602 6.70 -4.28 -50.18
CA SER A 602 6.06 -5.29 -51.01
C SER A 602 5.13 -4.62 -52.04
N SER A 603 4.98 -5.23 -53.22
CA SER A 603 4.22 -4.63 -54.34
C SER A 603 2.75 -4.36 -54.01
N ASP A 604 2.17 -5.07 -53.04
CA ASP A 604 0.81 -4.85 -52.52
C ASP A 604 0.69 -3.63 -51.58
N LEU A 605 1.79 -2.96 -51.24
CA LEU A 605 1.84 -1.80 -50.34
C LEU A 605 2.43 -0.55 -51.01
N GLU A 606 2.88 -0.62 -52.27
CA GLU A 606 3.49 0.52 -52.99
C GLU A 606 2.52 1.70 -53.12
N ASP A 607 1.33 1.46 -53.66
CA ASP A 607 0.29 2.50 -53.76
C ASP A 607 -0.07 3.06 -52.38
N ALA A 608 -0.16 2.18 -51.37
CA ALA A 608 -0.53 2.57 -50.02
C ALA A 608 0.51 3.45 -49.33
N HIS A 609 1.80 3.18 -49.57
CA HIS A 609 2.91 4.00 -49.12
C HIS A 609 2.88 5.39 -49.76
N ILE A 610 2.65 5.46 -51.08
CA ILE A 610 2.58 6.72 -51.83
C ILE A 610 1.39 7.56 -51.35
N ASN A 611 0.20 6.97 -51.23
CA ASN A 611 -1.00 7.67 -50.78
C ASN A 611 -0.83 8.21 -49.36
N TYR A 612 -0.31 7.39 -48.45
CA TYR A 612 -0.07 7.79 -47.06
C TYR A 612 1.01 8.88 -46.95
N GLY A 613 2.10 8.76 -47.70
CA GLY A 613 3.15 9.79 -47.76
C GLY A 613 2.65 11.12 -48.32
N ASN A 614 1.89 11.09 -49.43
CA ASN A 614 1.32 12.29 -50.05
C ASN A 614 0.35 13.01 -49.09
N GLN A 615 -0.48 12.25 -48.37
CA GLN A 615 -1.41 12.84 -47.41
C GLN A 615 -0.68 13.47 -46.23
N LYS A 616 0.35 12.80 -45.70
CA LYS A 616 1.20 13.36 -44.64
C LYS A 616 1.85 14.66 -45.08
N ASN A 617 2.44 14.69 -46.28
CA ASN A 617 3.06 15.90 -46.84
C ASN A 617 2.05 17.02 -47.09
N HIS A 618 0.84 16.68 -47.55
CA HIS A 618 -0.20 17.68 -47.81
C HIS A 618 -0.69 18.40 -46.53
N TRP A 619 -0.65 17.70 -45.39
CA TRP A 619 -1.09 18.22 -44.09
C TRP A 619 0.07 18.57 -43.15
N ASP A 620 1.32 18.51 -43.64
CA ASP A 620 2.54 18.73 -42.86
C ASP A 620 2.62 17.88 -41.58
N LEU A 621 2.29 16.59 -41.73
CA LEU A 621 2.27 15.59 -40.67
C LEU A 621 3.48 14.66 -40.79
N VAL A 622 4.01 14.24 -39.65
CA VAL A 622 5.01 13.17 -39.56
C VAL A 622 4.55 12.09 -38.60
N ASP A 623 4.98 10.84 -38.79
CA ASP A 623 4.88 9.79 -37.79
C ASP A 623 6.23 9.53 -37.11
N TYR A 624 6.23 8.71 -36.07
CA TYR A 624 7.45 8.42 -35.31
C TYR A 624 8.58 7.82 -36.16
N THR A 625 8.23 7.03 -37.17
CA THR A 625 9.21 6.37 -38.03
C THR A 625 9.82 7.36 -39.04
N ASP A 626 9.07 8.36 -39.51
CA ASP A 626 9.60 9.44 -40.35
C ASP A 626 10.76 10.18 -39.67
N LEU A 627 10.66 10.44 -38.36
CA LEU A 627 11.74 11.10 -37.61
C LEU A 627 13.05 10.30 -37.66
N LEU A 628 12.95 8.97 -37.60
CA LEU A 628 14.11 8.07 -37.66
C LEU A 628 14.67 7.98 -39.08
N GLU A 629 13.80 7.87 -40.08
CA GLU A 629 14.20 7.84 -41.50
C GLU A 629 14.89 9.15 -41.91
N PHE A 630 14.35 10.29 -41.49
CA PHE A 630 14.99 11.60 -41.66
C PHE A 630 16.38 11.63 -41.02
N MET A 631 16.50 11.19 -39.77
CA MET A 631 17.77 11.20 -39.07
C MET A 631 18.79 10.27 -39.76
N LEU A 632 18.35 9.12 -40.27
CA LEU A 632 19.19 8.20 -41.04
C LEU A 632 19.70 8.87 -42.32
N GLU A 633 18.82 9.51 -43.08
CA GLU A 633 19.17 10.24 -44.31
C GLU A 633 20.18 11.35 -44.03
N GLN A 634 19.94 12.19 -43.02
CA GLN A 634 20.86 13.24 -42.62
C GLN A 634 22.21 12.68 -42.18
N SER A 635 22.22 11.60 -41.41
CA SER A 635 23.46 10.95 -40.94
C SER A 635 24.33 10.36 -42.05
N GLY A 636 23.76 10.08 -43.22
CA GLY A 636 24.50 9.63 -44.40
C GLY A 636 25.17 10.77 -45.18
N ALA A 637 24.82 12.03 -44.93
CA ALA A 637 25.38 13.16 -45.65
C ALA A 637 26.80 13.51 -45.15
N PRO A 638 27.80 13.73 -46.04
CA PRO A 638 29.19 14.00 -45.65
C PRO A 638 29.38 15.24 -44.76
N THR A 639 28.44 16.19 -44.84
CA THR A 639 28.43 17.45 -44.08
C THR A 639 27.81 17.31 -42.70
N PHE A 640 27.10 16.22 -42.42
CA PHE A 640 26.40 16.01 -41.17
C PHE A 640 27.35 15.42 -40.13
N LYS A 641 27.68 16.21 -39.10
CA LYS A 641 28.46 15.74 -37.96
C LYS A 641 27.78 16.13 -36.66
N MET A 642 27.38 15.12 -35.91
CA MET A 642 26.88 15.30 -34.55
C MET A 642 28.05 15.64 -33.61
N PRO A 643 27.81 16.42 -32.53
CA PRO A 643 28.86 16.81 -31.59
C PRO A 643 29.30 15.68 -30.65
N TYR A 644 28.69 14.50 -30.76
CA TYR A 644 28.89 13.40 -29.83
C TYR A 644 30.12 12.57 -30.19
N THR A 645 30.97 12.35 -29.19
CA THR A 645 32.16 11.47 -29.29
C THR A 645 31.94 10.13 -28.61
N HIS A 646 30.92 10.05 -27.75
CA HIS A 646 30.55 8.86 -27.01
C HIS A 646 29.03 8.67 -27.10
N VAL A 647 28.60 7.51 -27.59
CA VAL A 647 27.19 7.15 -27.75
C VAL A 647 26.90 5.93 -26.90
N LEU A 648 26.21 6.15 -25.79
CA LEU A 648 25.86 5.14 -24.81
C LEU A 648 24.40 4.77 -24.99
N VAL A 649 24.11 3.47 -25.11
CA VAL A 649 22.79 2.97 -25.47
C VAL A 649 22.34 1.93 -24.44
N ASP A 650 21.26 2.22 -23.73
CA ASP A 650 20.60 1.27 -22.83
C ASP A 650 19.51 0.47 -23.55
N GLU A 651 19.22 -0.73 -23.06
CA GLU A 651 18.22 -1.66 -23.60
C GLU A 651 18.39 -1.93 -25.11
N VAL A 652 19.64 -2.10 -25.56
CA VAL A 652 20.00 -2.23 -26.99
C VAL A 652 19.25 -3.35 -27.72
N GLN A 653 18.83 -4.40 -27.00
CA GLN A 653 18.08 -5.54 -27.57
C GLN A 653 16.66 -5.19 -28.04
N ASP A 654 16.13 -4.04 -27.66
CA ASP A 654 14.79 -3.59 -28.07
C ASP A 654 14.84 -2.68 -29.30
N LEU A 655 16.02 -2.38 -29.81
CA LEU A 655 16.17 -1.50 -30.96
C LEU A 655 15.82 -2.21 -32.26
N SER A 656 15.18 -1.48 -33.17
CA SER A 656 14.91 -1.94 -34.53
C SER A 656 16.14 -1.78 -35.43
N PRO A 657 16.20 -2.48 -36.59
CA PRO A 657 17.24 -2.27 -37.59
C PRO A 657 17.41 -0.81 -38.03
N LEU A 658 16.31 -0.07 -38.19
CA LEU A 658 16.33 1.37 -38.51
C LEU A 658 17.02 2.17 -37.40
N GLN A 659 16.66 1.93 -36.13
CA GLN A 659 17.27 2.62 -34.99
C GLN A 659 18.77 2.32 -34.85
N LEU A 660 19.17 1.06 -35.07
CA LEU A 660 20.58 0.68 -35.10
C LEU A 660 21.33 1.37 -36.24
N ALA A 661 20.71 1.52 -37.41
CA ALA A 661 21.29 2.25 -38.53
C ALA A 661 21.48 3.74 -38.22
N VAL A 662 20.50 4.37 -37.57
CA VAL A 662 20.62 5.76 -37.09
C VAL A 662 21.76 5.89 -36.07
N ILE A 663 21.86 4.97 -35.11
CA ILE A 663 22.96 4.98 -34.12
C ILE A 663 24.31 4.82 -34.79
N ARG A 664 24.43 3.92 -35.79
CA ARG A 664 25.63 3.79 -36.62
C ARG A 664 25.97 5.10 -37.33
N GLY A 665 24.98 5.77 -37.91
CA GLY A 665 25.16 7.07 -38.57
C GLY A 665 25.66 8.15 -37.61
N ILE A 666 25.15 8.18 -36.37
CA ILE A 666 25.59 9.13 -35.33
C ILE A 666 27.01 8.83 -34.83
N ALA A 667 27.31 7.54 -34.58
CA ALA A 667 28.59 7.11 -34.00
C ALA A 667 29.73 7.00 -35.02
N GLY A 668 29.41 6.93 -36.30
CA GLY A 668 30.35 6.74 -37.40
C GLY A 668 30.77 5.28 -37.61
N GLU A 669 31.43 5.05 -38.73
CA GLU A 669 31.77 3.70 -39.22
C GLU A 669 32.72 2.92 -38.31
N SER A 670 33.58 3.60 -37.54
CA SER A 670 34.51 2.91 -36.63
C SER A 670 33.85 2.47 -35.31
N GLY A 671 32.68 3.02 -34.96
CA GLY A 671 32.01 2.76 -33.68
C GLY A 671 32.81 3.20 -32.45
N ASN A 672 33.79 4.09 -32.61
CA ASN A 672 34.61 4.54 -31.48
C ASN A 672 33.74 5.32 -30.49
N GLY A 673 33.85 4.99 -29.20
CA GLY A 673 33.03 5.60 -28.15
C GLY A 673 31.61 5.03 -28.04
N VAL A 674 31.23 4.02 -28.85
CA VAL A 674 29.96 3.32 -28.72
C VAL A 674 29.99 2.37 -27.52
N PHE A 675 28.96 2.44 -26.69
CA PHE A 675 28.76 1.53 -25.59
C PHE A 675 27.30 1.13 -25.49
N CYS A 676 27.01 -0.10 -25.85
CA CYS A 676 25.68 -0.67 -25.79
C CYS A 676 25.58 -1.57 -24.55
N ILE A 677 24.48 -1.48 -23.81
CA ILE A 677 24.18 -2.39 -22.70
C ILE A 677 22.77 -2.93 -22.84
N GLY A 678 22.58 -4.22 -22.56
CA GLY A 678 21.28 -4.85 -22.71
C GLY A 678 21.26 -6.33 -22.35
N ASP A 679 20.09 -6.92 -22.48
CA ASP A 679 19.87 -8.34 -22.22
C ASP A 679 19.06 -8.98 -23.35
N PRO A 680 19.65 -9.84 -24.20
CA PRO A 680 18.91 -10.56 -25.23
C PRO A 680 17.70 -11.33 -24.70
N ARG A 681 17.73 -11.81 -23.45
CA ARG A 681 16.61 -12.53 -22.80
C ARG A 681 15.43 -11.60 -22.46
N GLN A 682 15.61 -10.28 -22.56
CA GLN A 682 14.58 -9.27 -22.32
C GLN A 682 14.14 -8.53 -23.59
N SER A 683 14.45 -9.05 -24.79
CA SER A 683 13.93 -8.54 -26.05
C SER A 683 12.46 -8.96 -26.24
N ILE A 684 11.53 -8.07 -25.89
CA ILE A 684 10.08 -8.35 -25.85
C ILE A 684 9.25 -7.38 -26.70
N TYR A 685 9.90 -6.59 -27.57
CA TYR A 685 9.25 -5.67 -28.51
C TYR A 685 9.44 -6.09 -29.97
N GLY A 686 9.53 -7.40 -30.24
CA GLY A 686 9.67 -7.94 -31.59
C GLY A 686 8.49 -7.56 -32.48
N PHE A 687 7.29 -7.44 -31.90
CA PHE A 687 6.10 -6.92 -32.58
C PHE A 687 6.20 -5.45 -33.04
N ARG A 688 7.20 -4.70 -32.56
CA ARG A 688 7.56 -3.33 -33.01
C ARG A 688 8.78 -3.30 -33.94
N GLY A 689 9.31 -4.45 -34.34
CA GLY A 689 10.48 -4.55 -35.21
C GLY A 689 11.82 -4.68 -34.48
N ALA A 690 11.85 -4.85 -33.15
CA ALA A 690 13.08 -5.03 -32.39
C ALA A 690 13.88 -6.27 -32.84
N VAL A 691 15.21 -6.15 -32.82
CA VAL A 691 16.13 -7.22 -33.20
C VAL A 691 16.25 -8.25 -32.07
N GLY A 692 15.87 -9.50 -32.35
CA GLY A 692 15.91 -10.58 -31.35
C GLY A 692 17.32 -11.04 -30.95
N ASP A 693 18.32 -10.84 -31.81
CA ASP A 693 19.73 -11.19 -31.57
C ASP A 693 20.64 -9.99 -31.86
N VAL A 694 20.68 -9.07 -30.89
CA VAL A 694 21.41 -7.81 -31.02
C VAL A 694 22.92 -8.02 -31.09
N GLY A 695 23.46 -9.07 -30.46
CA GLY A 695 24.90 -9.34 -30.45
C GLY A 695 25.42 -9.63 -31.85
N ASN A 696 24.77 -10.54 -32.57
CA ASN A 696 25.13 -10.85 -33.95
C ASN A 696 24.94 -9.62 -34.86
N ARG A 697 23.85 -8.87 -34.70
CA ARG A 697 23.59 -7.69 -35.52
C ARG A 697 24.62 -6.57 -35.31
N LEU A 698 25.06 -6.34 -34.07
CA LEU A 698 26.13 -5.38 -33.80
C LEU A 698 27.48 -5.86 -34.32
N GLY A 699 27.75 -7.17 -34.27
CA GLY A 699 28.95 -7.76 -34.85
C GLY A 699 29.01 -7.62 -36.37
N GLU A 700 27.87 -7.64 -37.06
CA GLU A 700 27.76 -7.33 -38.50
C GLU A 700 28.01 -5.85 -38.82
N ILE A 701 27.73 -4.95 -37.86
CA ILE A 701 27.92 -3.50 -38.04
C ILE A 701 29.37 -3.11 -37.72
N TRP A 702 29.96 -3.70 -36.66
CA TRP A 702 31.31 -3.38 -36.19
C TRP A 702 32.14 -4.64 -35.96
N ASP A 703 33.10 -4.89 -36.86
CA ASP A 703 33.98 -6.08 -36.85
C ASP A 703 34.82 -6.24 -35.56
N LYS A 704 35.05 -5.16 -34.82
CA LYS A 704 35.86 -5.13 -33.59
C LYS A 704 35.03 -4.90 -32.33
N LEU A 705 33.82 -5.48 -32.28
CA LEU A 705 32.93 -5.39 -31.12
C LEU A 705 33.51 -6.15 -29.91
N GLU A 706 33.82 -5.44 -28.83
CA GLU A 706 34.18 -6.03 -27.55
C GLU A 706 32.92 -6.42 -26.78
N THR A 707 32.80 -7.66 -26.31
CA THR A 707 31.62 -8.13 -25.55
C THR A 707 32.00 -8.50 -24.13
N ILE A 708 31.28 -7.94 -23.15
CA ILE A 708 31.49 -8.16 -21.70
C ILE A 708 30.19 -8.64 -21.06
N THR A 709 30.26 -9.68 -20.24
CA THR A 709 29.07 -10.28 -19.61
C THR A 709 29.04 -10.00 -18.10
N LEU A 710 27.90 -9.54 -17.59
CA LEU A 710 27.64 -9.36 -16.16
C LEU A 710 26.81 -10.54 -15.64
N SER A 711 27.37 -11.32 -14.71
CA SER A 711 26.75 -12.53 -14.15
C SER A 711 26.21 -12.38 -12.72
N GLU A 712 26.72 -11.40 -11.96
CA GLU A 712 26.26 -11.14 -10.58
C GLU A 712 24.95 -10.34 -10.56
N ASN A 713 23.95 -10.86 -9.88
CA ASN A 713 22.63 -10.28 -9.71
C ASN A 713 22.45 -9.70 -8.29
N TYR A 714 21.97 -8.47 -8.21
CA TYR A 714 21.80 -7.68 -6.99
C TYR A 714 20.33 -7.49 -6.62
N ARG A 715 19.41 -8.27 -7.21
CA ARG A 715 17.95 -8.08 -7.10
C ARG A 715 17.23 -9.28 -6.49
N SER A 716 17.42 -10.46 -7.08
CA SER A 716 16.58 -11.63 -6.87
C SER A 716 17.35 -12.72 -6.14
N GLY A 717 16.67 -13.45 -5.26
CA GLY A 717 17.26 -14.63 -4.63
C GLY A 717 17.57 -15.74 -5.63
N GLN A 718 18.59 -16.56 -5.33
CA GLN A 718 19.14 -17.55 -6.27
C GLN A 718 18.09 -18.52 -6.82
N LYS A 719 17.12 -18.97 -6.00
CA LYS A 719 16.06 -19.88 -6.46
C LYS A 719 15.22 -19.28 -7.60
N ILE A 720 14.93 -17.97 -7.58
CA ILE A 720 14.22 -17.28 -8.67
C ILE A 720 15.09 -17.19 -9.92
N LEU A 721 16.38 -16.92 -9.76
CA LEU A 721 17.34 -16.88 -10.86
C LEU A 721 17.47 -18.26 -11.55
N ASP A 722 17.61 -19.33 -10.77
CA ASP A 722 17.67 -20.70 -11.27
C ASP A 722 16.37 -21.09 -11.99
N CYS A 723 15.22 -20.74 -11.40
CA CYS A 723 13.90 -21.04 -11.94
C CYS A 723 13.63 -20.30 -13.26
N SER A 724 13.96 -19.01 -13.32
CA SER A 724 13.83 -18.21 -14.55
C SER A 724 14.88 -18.58 -15.60
N GLY A 725 16.11 -18.88 -15.18
CA GLY A 725 17.20 -19.33 -16.04
C GLY A 725 16.94 -20.68 -16.71
N ALA A 726 16.13 -21.55 -16.10
CA ALA A 726 15.72 -22.83 -16.72
C ALA A 726 14.99 -22.66 -18.07
N LEU A 727 14.43 -21.48 -18.35
CA LEU A 727 13.85 -21.16 -19.66
C LEU A 727 14.91 -21.01 -20.77
N PHE A 728 16.18 -20.84 -20.41
CA PHE A 728 17.32 -20.66 -21.32
C PHE A 728 18.51 -21.53 -20.83
N PRO A 729 18.48 -22.86 -21.06
CA PRO A 729 19.46 -23.79 -20.48
C PRO A 729 20.87 -23.67 -21.07
N ASP A 730 21.01 -23.19 -22.31
CA ASP A 730 22.31 -23.06 -23.01
C ASP A 730 23.10 -21.80 -22.59
N ASP A 731 22.51 -21.01 -21.71
CA ASP A 731 22.80 -19.61 -21.50
C ASP A 731 23.49 -19.45 -20.12
N PRO A 732 24.50 -18.56 -19.96
CA PRO A 732 25.24 -18.48 -18.70
C PRO A 732 24.32 -18.18 -17.49
N PRO A 733 24.52 -18.89 -16.36
CA PRO A 733 23.70 -18.69 -15.17
C PRO A 733 24.00 -17.34 -14.51
N LEU A 734 23.01 -16.81 -13.80
CA LEU A 734 23.17 -15.63 -12.95
C LEU A 734 23.38 -16.07 -11.50
N HIS A 735 24.24 -15.35 -10.79
CA HIS A 735 24.57 -15.61 -9.39
C HIS A 735 24.06 -14.48 -8.51
N ALA A 736 23.20 -14.79 -7.54
CA ALA A 736 22.72 -13.83 -6.57
C ALA A 736 23.87 -13.38 -5.67
N ASN A 737 24.04 -12.07 -5.52
CA ASN A 737 24.97 -11.47 -4.57
C ASN A 737 24.31 -11.17 -3.21
N LEU A 738 22.99 -11.34 -3.12
CA LEU A 738 22.22 -11.17 -1.90
C LEU A 738 21.76 -12.54 -1.39
N ASP A 739 21.95 -12.78 -0.09
CA ASP A 739 21.41 -13.96 0.59
C ASP A 739 19.91 -13.75 0.88
N ILE A 740 19.09 -13.95 -0.16
CA ILE A 740 17.64 -13.83 -0.11
C ILE A 740 17.03 -15.23 -0.14
N ASP A 741 16.28 -15.59 0.91
CA ASP A 741 15.45 -16.80 0.88
C ASP A 741 14.24 -16.59 -0.03
N ALA A 742 14.41 -16.95 -1.29
CA ALA A 742 13.37 -16.82 -2.29
C ALA A 742 12.36 -17.99 -2.23
N THR A 743 11.08 -17.69 -2.44
CA THR A 743 10.01 -18.69 -2.51
C THR A 743 9.33 -18.66 -3.87
N ILE A 744 9.03 -19.85 -4.41
CA ILE A 744 8.31 -20.00 -5.67
C ILE A 744 7.12 -20.93 -5.42
N HIS A 745 5.93 -20.43 -5.72
CA HIS A 745 4.68 -21.13 -5.47
C HIS A 745 3.89 -21.26 -6.76
N PHE A 746 3.51 -22.50 -7.08
CA PHE A 746 2.59 -22.80 -8.16
C PHE A 746 1.22 -23.18 -7.61
N PHE A 747 0.18 -22.54 -8.15
CA PHE A 747 -1.20 -22.78 -7.75
C PHE A 747 -2.10 -23.12 -8.94
N GLU A 748 -2.91 -24.16 -8.77
CA GLU A 748 -3.95 -24.53 -9.74
C GLU A 748 -5.34 -24.35 -9.13
N ALA A 749 -6.11 -23.47 -9.75
CA ALA A 749 -7.49 -23.19 -9.38
C ALA A 749 -8.48 -23.95 -10.28
N PRO A 750 -9.68 -24.31 -9.77
CA PRO A 750 -10.76 -24.84 -10.61
C PRO A 750 -11.24 -23.82 -11.65
N ASP A 751 -11.36 -22.56 -11.25
CA ASP A 751 -11.84 -21.46 -12.09
C ASP A 751 -11.09 -20.15 -11.82
N ASP A 752 -11.31 -19.15 -12.68
CA ASP A 752 -10.68 -17.84 -12.61
C ASP A 752 -11.10 -17.01 -11.39
N VAL A 753 -12.31 -17.21 -10.86
CA VAL A 753 -12.76 -16.55 -9.62
C VAL A 753 -12.00 -17.10 -8.41
N ARG A 754 -11.81 -18.41 -8.34
CA ARG A 754 -11.02 -19.08 -7.28
C ARG A 754 -9.54 -18.74 -7.37
N GLU A 755 -9.01 -18.60 -8.59
CA GLU A 755 -7.65 -18.08 -8.79
C GLU A 755 -7.52 -16.67 -8.22
N ALA A 756 -8.40 -15.75 -8.61
CA ALA A 756 -8.36 -14.36 -8.16
C ALA A 756 -8.55 -14.25 -6.63
N THR A 757 -9.42 -15.07 -6.04
CA THR A 757 -9.63 -15.13 -4.58
C THR A 757 -8.38 -15.62 -3.86
N TRP A 758 -7.72 -16.66 -4.36
CA TRP A 758 -6.46 -17.14 -3.79
C TRP A 758 -5.35 -16.09 -3.86
N ILE A 759 -5.26 -15.36 -4.98
CA ILE A 759 -4.33 -14.25 -5.13
C ILE A 759 -4.61 -13.18 -4.08
N SER A 760 -5.87 -12.75 -3.92
CA SER A 760 -6.21 -11.75 -2.91
C SER A 760 -5.91 -12.22 -1.48
N ASP A 761 -6.20 -13.48 -1.16
CA ASP A 761 -5.92 -14.04 0.17
C ASP A 761 -4.41 -14.13 0.46
N LYS A 762 -3.62 -14.48 -0.56
CA LYS A 762 -2.15 -14.50 -0.44
C LYS A 762 -1.55 -13.12 -0.29
N ILE A 763 -1.98 -12.16 -1.09
CA ILE A 763 -1.54 -10.76 -0.98
C ILE A 763 -1.89 -10.20 0.40
N LYS A 764 -3.10 -10.47 0.87
CA LYS A 764 -3.53 -10.09 2.22
C LYS A 764 -2.61 -10.66 3.31
N GLY A 765 -2.22 -11.93 3.20
CA GLY A 765 -1.29 -12.57 4.11
C GLY A 765 0.12 -11.98 4.06
N LEU A 766 0.60 -11.61 2.87
CA LEU A 766 1.91 -10.96 2.67
C LEU A 766 1.96 -9.53 3.21
N ILE A 767 0.83 -8.82 3.18
CA ILE A 767 0.67 -7.50 3.82
C ILE A 767 0.50 -7.65 5.34
N GLY A 768 0.00 -8.80 5.81
CA GLY A 768 -0.25 -9.05 7.23
C GLY A 768 -1.50 -8.36 7.74
N ALA A 769 -2.40 -7.98 6.82
CA ALA A 769 -3.65 -7.27 7.01
C ALA A 769 -4.72 -8.07 7.80
N THR A 770 -4.32 -8.94 8.73
CA THR A 770 -5.20 -9.87 9.46
C THR A 770 -5.09 -9.81 10.97
N SER A 771 -4.18 -9.01 11.55
CA SER A 771 -4.07 -8.87 13.01
C SER A 771 -5.17 -7.96 13.55
N HIS A 772 -6.42 -8.41 13.43
CA HIS A 772 -7.60 -7.60 13.74
C HIS A 772 -8.04 -7.67 15.20
N SER A 773 -7.44 -8.57 15.96
CA SER A 773 -7.44 -8.53 17.41
C SER A 773 -6.08 -9.05 17.84
N ILE A 774 -5.69 -8.76 19.07
CA ILE A 774 -4.51 -9.33 19.70
C ILE A 774 -4.52 -10.91 19.59
N SER A 775 -5.64 -11.55 19.18
CA SER A 775 -5.86 -13.02 19.11
C SER A 775 -5.17 -13.77 17.97
N ASP A 776 -5.14 -13.22 16.75
CA ASP A 776 -4.90 -14.04 15.56
C ASP A 776 -3.67 -13.56 14.77
N ALA A 777 -2.53 -13.60 15.44
CA ALA A 777 -1.21 -13.29 14.90
C ALA A 777 -0.53 -14.48 14.18
N GLU A 778 -1.25 -15.19 13.31
CA GLU A 778 -0.60 -16.23 12.47
C GLU A 778 -0.14 -15.71 11.10
N GLY A 779 -0.32 -14.42 10.81
CA GLY A 779 0.04 -13.81 9.52
C GLY A 779 0.77 -12.47 9.68
N HIS A 780 2.04 -12.48 10.04
CA HIS A 780 2.88 -11.29 10.06
C HIS A 780 3.44 -11.01 8.67
N GLY A 781 2.60 -10.50 7.76
CA GLY A 781 3.10 -10.03 6.48
C GLY A 781 4.07 -8.86 6.68
N GLU A 782 5.16 -8.82 5.91
CA GLU A 782 6.21 -7.80 6.04
C GLU A 782 6.17 -6.76 4.92
N LEU A 783 5.29 -6.95 3.94
CA LEU A 783 5.28 -6.16 2.71
C LEU A 783 4.26 -5.02 2.78
N ALA A 784 4.61 -3.87 2.20
CA ALA A 784 3.63 -2.82 1.91
C ALA A 784 2.85 -3.17 0.62
N PRO A 785 1.68 -2.58 0.37
CA PRO A 785 0.96 -2.83 -0.88
C PRO A 785 1.79 -2.60 -2.16
N GLY A 786 2.63 -1.55 -2.21
CA GLY A 786 3.47 -1.28 -3.40
C GLY A 786 4.65 -2.23 -3.60
N ASP A 787 4.94 -3.10 -2.64
CA ASP A 787 5.92 -4.20 -2.80
C ASP A 787 5.41 -5.36 -3.65
N ILE A 788 4.14 -5.30 -4.04
CA ILE A 788 3.42 -6.41 -4.63
C ILE A 788 2.91 -6.02 -6.01
N ALA A 789 3.21 -6.86 -7.00
CA ALA A 789 2.67 -6.70 -8.35
C ALA A 789 1.92 -7.94 -8.83
N VAL A 790 0.86 -7.71 -9.62
CA VAL A 790 0.11 -8.74 -10.34
C VAL A 790 0.30 -8.49 -11.84
N LEU A 791 1.05 -9.37 -12.49
CA LEU A 791 1.49 -9.25 -13.88
C LEU A 791 0.64 -10.11 -14.81
N VAL A 792 -0.25 -9.47 -15.57
CA VAL A 792 -1.13 -10.14 -16.53
C VAL A 792 -0.55 -10.11 -17.96
N ARG A 793 -0.94 -11.04 -18.83
CA ARG A 793 -0.53 -10.98 -20.23
C ARG A 793 -1.19 -9.82 -21.00
N PHE A 794 -2.47 -9.55 -20.77
CA PHE A 794 -3.26 -8.53 -21.46
C PHE A 794 -4.36 -7.96 -20.55
N LYS A 795 -4.81 -6.72 -20.86
CA LYS A 795 -5.69 -5.91 -19.99
C LYS A 795 -7.04 -6.57 -19.65
N ALA A 796 -7.58 -7.44 -20.51
CA ALA A 796 -8.86 -8.11 -20.24
C ALA A 796 -8.85 -9.06 -19.02
N LEU A 797 -7.69 -9.41 -18.48
CA LEU A 797 -7.55 -10.20 -17.24
C LEU A 797 -7.61 -9.34 -15.96
N ILE A 798 -7.49 -8.01 -16.08
CA ILE A 798 -7.42 -7.10 -14.94
C ILE A 798 -8.74 -7.03 -14.14
N PRO A 799 -9.93 -6.91 -14.75
CA PRO A 799 -11.15 -6.60 -13.99
C PRO A 799 -11.53 -7.63 -12.91
N ILE A 800 -11.28 -8.92 -13.16
CA ILE A 800 -11.58 -9.98 -12.17
C ILE A 800 -10.62 -9.93 -10.98
N LEU A 801 -9.35 -9.61 -11.22
CA LEU A 801 -8.32 -9.48 -10.20
C LEU A 801 -8.54 -8.22 -9.36
N GLU A 802 -8.80 -7.09 -10.02
CA GLU A 802 -9.15 -5.83 -9.37
C GLU A 802 -10.38 -6.00 -8.47
N LYS A 803 -11.44 -6.65 -8.96
CA LYS A 803 -12.63 -6.94 -8.17
C LYS A 803 -12.33 -7.81 -6.94
N ALA A 804 -11.45 -8.80 -7.08
CA ALA A 804 -11.07 -9.67 -5.97
C ALA A 804 -10.25 -8.92 -4.90
N LEU A 805 -9.28 -8.09 -5.31
CA LEU A 805 -8.50 -7.26 -4.39
C LEU A 805 -9.36 -6.22 -3.68
N LYS A 806 -10.24 -5.53 -4.42
CA LYS A 806 -11.22 -4.59 -3.83
C LYS A 806 -12.10 -5.30 -2.80
N ARG A 807 -12.64 -6.48 -3.13
CA ARG A 807 -13.44 -7.28 -2.18
C ARG A 807 -12.66 -7.69 -0.93
N ALA A 808 -11.35 -7.93 -1.05
CA ALA A 808 -10.49 -8.25 0.08
C ALA A 808 -10.08 -7.03 0.93
N GLY A 809 -10.40 -5.81 0.47
CA GLY A 809 -10.01 -4.54 1.09
C GLY A 809 -8.55 -4.17 0.86
N ILE A 810 -7.98 -4.62 -0.25
CA ILE A 810 -6.58 -4.40 -0.59
C ILE A 810 -6.51 -3.24 -1.60
N PRO A 811 -5.76 -2.15 -1.30
CA PRO A 811 -5.60 -1.06 -2.24
C PRO A 811 -4.81 -1.56 -3.46
N CYS A 812 -5.34 -1.32 -4.66
CA CYS A 812 -4.70 -1.70 -5.91
C CYS A 812 -4.78 -0.59 -6.94
N SER A 813 -3.74 -0.49 -7.77
CA SER A 813 -3.71 0.35 -8.95
C SER A 813 -3.84 -0.54 -10.19
N THR A 814 -4.48 0.00 -11.22
CA THR A 814 -4.48 -0.58 -12.56
C THR A 814 -3.95 0.50 -13.50
N PRO A 815 -3.49 0.18 -14.73
CA PRO A 815 -2.94 1.18 -15.64
C PRO A 815 -4.03 2.21 -15.93
N GLU A 816 -3.87 3.40 -15.35
CA GLU A 816 -4.84 4.48 -15.39
C GLU A 816 -5.11 4.88 -16.84
N LEU A 817 -6.36 5.21 -17.12
CA LEU A 817 -6.64 6.21 -18.13
C LEU A 817 -6.43 7.52 -17.38
N ASP A 818 -5.36 8.25 -17.68
CA ASP A 818 -5.07 9.53 -17.03
C ASP A 818 -6.34 10.40 -17.01
N GLY A 819 -6.56 11.13 -15.90
CA GLY A 819 -7.68 12.07 -15.80
C GLY A 819 -7.68 13.01 -17.00
N PHE A 820 -8.85 13.36 -17.54
CA PHE A 820 -8.92 14.13 -18.79
C PHE A 820 -8.17 15.47 -18.73
N TRP A 821 -7.98 16.04 -17.52
CA TRP A 821 -7.23 17.28 -17.27
C TRP A 821 -5.71 17.16 -17.43
N GLN A 822 -5.16 15.94 -17.47
CA GLN A 822 -3.72 15.72 -17.73
C GLN A 822 -3.38 15.75 -19.22
N GLU A 823 -4.38 15.72 -20.09
CA GLU A 823 -4.17 15.88 -21.52
C GLU A 823 -3.67 17.32 -21.77
N PRO A 824 -2.51 17.52 -22.44
CA PRO A 824 -1.85 18.83 -22.53
C PRO A 824 -2.73 19.97 -23.07
N ARG A 825 -3.63 19.67 -24.01
CA ARG A 825 -4.56 20.65 -24.62
C ARG A 825 -5.75 20.94 -23.71
N VAL A 826 -6.19 19.98 -22.90
CA VAL A 826 -7.15 20.27 -21.82
C VAL A 826 -6.47 21.09 -20.72
N ALA A 827 -5.24 20.76 -20.34
CA ALA A 827 -4.49 21.48 -19.31
C ALA A 827 -4.27 22.95 -19.68
N SER A 828 -3.99 23.26 -20.95
CA SER A 828 -3.90 24.64 -21.44
C SER A 828 -5.23 25.40 -21.34
N ILE A 829 -6.36 24.76 -21.65
CA ILE A 829 -7.70 25.34 -21.47
C ILE A 829 -7.98 25.64 -19.99
N LEU A 830 -7.64 24.71 -19.09
CA LEU A 830 -7.83 24.87 -17.65
C LEU A 830 -6.95 25.99 -17.06
N LYS A 831 -5.70 26.11 -17.53
CA LYS A 831 -4.81 27.24 -17.17
C LYS A 831 -5.37 28.59 -17.65
N ALA A 832 -5.96 28.64 -18.85
CA ALA A 832 -6.62 29.85 -19.34
C ALA A 832 -7.86 30.20 -18.50
N ALA A 833 -8.64 29.20 -18.08
CA ALA A 833 -9.77 29.38 -17.17
C ALA A 833 -9.35 29.85 -15.77
N GLN A 834 -8.24 29.36 -15.22
CA GLN A 834 -7.66 29.83 -13.95
C GLN A 834 -7.31 31.33 -13.99
N ARG A 835 -6.69 31.78 -15.09
CA ARG A 835 -6.38 33.20 -15.31
C ARG A 835 -7.64 34.05 -15.39
N PHE A 836 -8.63 33.61 -16.16
CA PHE A 836 -9.94 34.28 -16.26
C PHE A 836 -10.63 34.44 -14.89
N LEU A 837 -10.37 33.53 -13.94
CA LEU A 837 -10.91 33.56 -12.59
C LEU A 837 -10.04 34.31 -11.57
N GLY A 838 -8.86 34.80 -11.95
CA GLY A 838 -7.95 35.52 -11.05
C GLY A 838 -7.30 34.63 -9.96
N MET A 839 -7.16 33.33 -10.21
CA MET A 839 -6.51 32.39 -9.27
C MET A 839 -4.98 32.41 -9.45
N SER A 840 -4.21 32.48 -8.34
CA SER A 840 -2.75 32.63 -8.34
C SER A 840 -2.01 31.43 -8.95
N LEU A 841 -0.89 31.70 -9.64
CA LEU A 841 0.02 30.71 -10.20
C LEU A 841 1.07 30.33 -9.15
N GLU A 842 0.81 29.32 -8.33
CA GLU A 842 1.85 28.65 -7.54
C GLU A 842 1.92 27.17 -7.92
N GLY A 843 2.89 26.85 -8.78
CA GLY A 843 3.31 25.50 -9.11
C GLY A 843 4.80 25.53 -9.47
N PRO A 844 5.58 24.47 -9.16
CA PRO A 844 7.01 24.48 -9.38
C PRO A 844 7.33 24.41 -10.88
N ASP A 845 8.42 25.09 -11.26
CA ASP A 845 8.98 25.28 -12.60
C ASP A 845 8.36 26.41 -13.46
N GLU A 846 8.79 27.65 -13.19
CA GLU A 846 8.72 28.80 -14.11
C GLU A 846 9.67 28.66 -15.34
N SER A 847 10.14 27.46 -15.69
CA SER A 847 11.16 27.26 -16.73
C SER A 847 10.72 26.46 -17.96
N ASP A 848 9.43 26.14 -18.12
CA ASP A 848 8.93 25.47 -19.35
C ASP A 848 8.20 26.48 -20.25
N ASP A 849 8.93 27.00 -21.24
CA ASP A 849 8.47 27.83 -22.38
C ASP A 849 7.51 27.05 -23.32
N ASN A 850 6.44 26.44 -22.78
CA ASN A 850 5.35 25.94 -23.61
C ASN A 850 4.43 27.11 -23.97
N GLU A 851 4.49 27.55 -25.24
CA GLU A 851 3.71 28.63 -25.83
C GLU A 851 2.26 28.66 -25.33
N PHE A 852 1.91 29.76 -24.65
CA PHE A 852 0.55 30.02 -24.20
C PHE A 852 -0.36 30.29 -25.39
N VAL A 853 -1.48 29.57 -25.49
CA VAL A 853 -2.57 29.99 -26.39
C VAL A 853 -3.35 31.09 -25.69
N ASP A 854 -3.28 32.31 -26.22
CA ASP A 854 -4.03 33.46 -25.71
C ASP A 854 -5.51 33.32 -26.09
N ILE A 855 -6.36 32.98 -25.12
CA ILE A 855 -7.80 32.77 -25.32
C ILE A 855 -8.54 33.96 -24.71
N PRO A 856 -9.28 34.75 -25.51
CA PRO A 856 -10.00 35.91 -24.98
C PRO A 856 -11.07 35.53 -23.93
N ASP A 857 -11.20 36.34 -22.88
CA ASP A 857 -12.16 36.15 -21.79
C ASP A 857 -13.61 35.95 -22.26
N HIS A 858 -14.02 36.68 -23.30
CA HIS A 858 -15.37 36.58 -23.87
C HIS A 858 -15.63 35.25 -24.59
N ILE A 859 -14.58 34.53 -25.00
CA ILE A 859 -14.67 33.18 -25.56
C ILE A 859 -14.66 32.15 -24.42
N LEU A 860 -13.82 32.31 -23.41
CA LEU A 860 -13.82 31.49 -22.19
C LEU A 860 -15.20 31.51 -21.51
N ALA A 861 -15.85 32.68 -21.44
CA ALA A 861 -17.20 32.83 -20.88
C ALA A 861 -18.28 31.98 -21.58
N LYS A 862 -18.06 31.55 -22.83
CA LYS A 862 -18.97 30.67 -23.59
C LYS A 862 -18.76 29.18 -23.28
N GLY A 863 -17.82 28.84 -22.40
CA GLY A 863 -17.53 27.47 -21.96
C GLY A 863 -16.86 26.60 -23.05
N PRO A 864 -16.72 25.29 -22.79
CA PRO A 864 -16.03 24.34 -23.68
C PRO A 864 -16.57 24.33 -25.12
N VAL A 865 -17.88 24.49 -25.30
CA VAL A 865 -18.50 24.51 -26.63
C VAL A 865 -18.13 25.78 -27.41
N GLY A 866 -18.08 26.93 -26.73
CA GLY A 866 -17.63 28.18 -27.34
C GLY A 866 -16.14 28.16 -27.70
N LEU A 867 -15.32 27.52 -26.87
CA LEU A 867 -13.90 27.28 -27.14
C LEU A 867 -13.68 26.42 -28.39
N ALA A 868 -14.41 25.31 -28.49
CA ALA A 868 -14.32 24.41 -29.65
C ALA A 868 -14.68 25.11 -30.97
N ALA A 869 -15.65 26.03 -30.93
CA ALA A 869 -16.03 26.81 -32.10
C ALA A 869 -15.01 27.89 -32.48
N TYR A 870 -14.22 28.40 -31.52
CA TYR A 870 -13.24 29.46 -31.74
C TYR A 870 -11.87 28.92 -32.15
N LEU A 871 -11.43 27.82 -31.52
CA LEU A 871 -10.10 27.23 -31.69
C LEU A 871 -10.07 26.11 -32.74
N SER A 872 -11.15 25.88 -33.51
CA SER A 872 -11.41 24.66 -34.28
C SER A 872 -10.27 24.19 -35.19
N GLU A 873 -9.39 25.09 -35.62
CA GLU A 873 -8.22 24.82 -36.48
C GLU A 873 -6.93 25.51 -35.98
N THR A 874 -6.88 25.98 -34.73
CA THR A 874 -5.70 26.66 -34.16
C THR A 874 -4.80 25.66 -33.43
N PRO A 875 -3.54 25.42 -33.87
CA PRO A 875 -2.61 24.55 -33.15
C PRO A 875 -2.47 24.96 -31.68
N PRO A 876 -2.41 24.01 -30.73
CA PRO A 876 -2.37 22.55 -30.88
C PRO A 876 -3.75 21.86 -31.00
N TYR A 877 -4.84 22.61 -31.19
CA TYR A 877 -6.20 22.07 -31.24
C TYR A 877 -6.62 21.72 -32.67
N ASP A 878 -6.97 20.46 -32.89
CA ASP A 878 -7.36 19.90 -34.18
C ASP A 878 -8.76 19.27 -34.10
N GLN A 879 -9.34 18.91 -35.25
CA GLN A 879 -10.66 18.26 -35.31
C GLN A 879 -10.73 16.96 -34.48
N PHE A 880 -9.63 16.22 -34.35
CA PHE A 880 -9.57 14.99 -33.55
C PHE A 880 -9.58 15.27 -32.04
N PHE A 881 -9.01 16.39 -31.58
CA PHE A 881 -9.11 16.83 -30.19
C PHE A 881 -10.55 17.07 -29.77
N TRP A 882 -11.33 17.79 -30.58
CA TRP A 882 -12.71 18.14 -30.27
C TRP A 882 -13.65 16.91 -30.25
N GLU A 883 -13.29 15.84 -30.96
CA GLU A 883 -14.01 14.57 -30.94
C GLU A 883 -13.51 13.60 -29.86
N SER A 884 -12.40 13.93 -29.20
CA SER A 884 -11.73 13.07 -28.22
C SER A 884 -12.59 12.78 -26.98
N ARG A 885 -12.25 11.69 -26.28
CA ARG A 885 -12.89 11.34 -25.02
C ARG A 885 -12.62 12.40 -23.94
N GLN A 886 -11.40 12.91 -23.90
CA GLN A 886 -10.93 13.87 -22.90
C GLN A 886 -11.68 15.19 -23.00
N PHE A 887 -11.92 15.70 -24.21
CA PHE A 887 -12.71 16.90 -24.41
C PHE A 887 -14.19 16.69 -24.05
N LYS A 888 -14.76 15.51 -24.35
CA LYS A 888 -16.14 15.16 -23.92
C LYS A 888 -16.27 15.10 -22.41
N GLU A 889 -15.25 14.57 -21.72
CA GLU A 889 -15.18 14.55 -20.25
C GLU A 889 -15.01 15.97 -19.68
N LEU A 890 -14.18 16.83 -20.28
CA LEU A 890 -14.08 18.26 -19.93
C LEU A 890 -15.45 18.96 -20.01
N LYS A 891 -16.16 18.78 -21.12
CA LYS A 891 -17.50 19.36 -21.30
C LYS A 891 -18.46 18.89 -20.21
N LYS A 892 -18.51 17.58 -19.98
CA LYS A 892 -19.37 16.99 -18.94
C LYS A 892 -19.03 17.55 -17.55
N ALA A 893 -17.75 17.62 -17.20
CA ALA A 893 -17.29 18.13 -15.91
C ALA A 893 -17.59 19.62 -15.74
N PHE A 894 -17.47 20.42 -16.79
CA PHE A 894 -17.87 21.83 -16.78
C PHE A 894 -19.36 22.01 -16.45
N ASP A 895 -20.22 21.23 -17.12
CA ASP A 895 -21.68 21.30 -16.94
C ASP A 895 -22.11 20.83 -15.53
N GLU A 896 -21.55 19.70 -15.05
CA GLU A 896 -21.88 19.14 -13.72
C GLU A 896 -21.41 20.01 -12.55
N ARG A 897 -20.36 20.83 -12.76
CA ARG A 897 -19.73 21.65 -11.71
C ARG A 897 -20.12 23.12 -11.76
N GLY A 898 -21.12 23.49 -12.57
CA GLY A 898 -21.65 24.84 -12.62
C GLY A 898 -20.68 25.87 -13.23
N GLY A 899 -19.82 25.45 -14.15
CA GLY A 899 -18.91 26.33 -14.90
C GLY A 899 -17.44 26.26 -14.47
N TRP A 900 -16.64 27.22 -14.96
CA TRP A 900 -15.17 27.21 -14.80
C TRP A 900 -14.73 27.25 -13.34
N GLN A 901 -15.40 28.03 -12.49
CA GLN A 901 -15.01 28.17 -11.09
C GLN A 901 -15.11 26.84 -10.33
N GLY A 902 -16.25 26.15 -10.46
CA GLY A 902 -16.44 24.84 -9.84
C GLY A 902 -15.54 23.77 -10.45
N LEU A 903 -15.34 23.81 -11.78
CA LEU A 903 -14.45 22.87 -12.47
C LEU A 903 -12.99 23.04 -12.06
N VAL A 904 -12.46 24.26 -12.07
CA VAL A 904 -11.04 24.55 -11.74
C VAL A 904 -10.75 24.23 -10.27
N THR A 905 -11.64 24.62 -9.36
CA THR A 905 -11.52 24.29 -7.92
C THR A 905 -11.49 22.77 -7.74
N TRP A 906 -12.38 22.07 -8.44
CA TRP A 906 -12.41 20.61 -8.41
C TRP A 906 -11.13 19.98 -8.99
N VAL A 907 -10.61 20.47 -10.12
CA VAL A 907 -9.35 19.97 -10.71
C VAL A 907 -8.16 20.23 -9.77
N SER A 908 -8.10 21.38 -9.10
CA SER A 908 -7.06 21.69 -8.12
C SER A 908 -7.06 20.67 -6.97
N LEU A 909 -8.24 20.42 -6.38
CA LEU A 909 -8.42 19.41 -5.34
C LEU A 909 -8.10 17.99 -5.85
N GLN A 910 -8.45 17.67 -7.10
CA GLN A 910 -8.06 16.40 -7.71
C GLN A 910 -6.54 16.30 -7.85
N THR A 911 -5.83 17.40 -8.10
CA THR A 911 -4.36 17.41 -8.29
C THR A 911 -3.64 17.15 -6.97
N GLU A 912 -4.09 17.77 -5.87
CA GLU A 912 -3.58 17.49 -4.51
C GLU A 912 -3.89 16.05 -4.08
N LEU A 913 -5.13 15.61 -4.26
CA LEU A 913 -5.52 14.21 -4.01
C LEU A 913 -4.77 13.24 -4.92
N GLU A 914 -4.40 13.63 -6.14
CA GLU A 914 -3.60 12.81 -7.05
C GLU A 914 -2.15 12.69 -6.60
N LEU A 915 -1.55 13.77 -6.08
CA LEU A 915 -0.24 13.73 -5.42
C LEU A 915 -0.26 12.72 -4.26
N ILE A 916 -1.29 12.78 -3.40
CA ILE A 916 -1.48 11.82 -2.31
C ILE A 916 -1.74 10.40 -2.83
N ARG A 917 -2.51 10.23 -3.91
CA ARG A 917 -2.75 8.92 -4.55
C ARG A 917 -1.48 8.34 -5.17
N ARG A 918 -0.60 9.17 -5.72
CA ARG A 918 0.68 8.78 -6.32
C ARG A 918 1.70 8.37 -5.26
N THR A 919 1.68 9.01 -4.10
CA THR A 919 2.51 8.63 -2.95
C THR A 919 1.93 7.43 -2.18
N SER A 920 0.62 7.20 -2.25
CA SER A 920 -0.02 6.08 -1.56
C SER A 920 0.42 4.72 -2.13
N GLU A 921 0.74 3.80 -1.22
CA GLU A 921 1.17 2.45 -1.53
C GLU A 921 0.00 1.60 -2.04
N LYS A 922 0.08 1.07 -3.26
CA LYS A 922 -0.95 0.23 -3.88
C LYS A 922 -0.36 -1.00 -4.55
N VAL A 923 -1.06 -2.12 -4.47
CA VAL A 923 -0.74 -3.32 -5.25
C VAL A 923 -0.85 -3.00 -6.73
N GLN A 924 0.23 -3.20 -7.48
CA GLN A 924 0.30 -2.80 -8.87
C GLN A 924 -0.21 -3.91 -9.80
N ILE A 925 -1.36 -3.74 -10.44
CA ILE A 925 -1.80 -4.64 -11.51
C ILE A 925 -1.36 -4.05 -12.85
N MET A 926 -0.56 -4.78 -13.62
CA MET A 926 -0.08 -4.31 -14.92
C MET A 926 0.19 -5.45 -15.90
N THR A 927 0.50 -5.12 -17.16
CA THR A 927 0.90 -6.13 -18.13
C THR A 927 2.35 -6.56 -17.92
N LEU A 928 2.70 -7.79 -18.32
CA LEU A 928 4.09 -8.27 -18.32
C LEU A 928 5.04 -7.30 -19.07
N HIS A 929 4.59 -6.71 -20.17
CA HIS A 929 5.36 -5.72 -20.92
C HIS A 929 5.60 -4.43 -20.11
N ALA A 930 4.55 -3.93 -19.45
CA ALA A 930 4.65 -2.72 -18.62
C ALA A 930 5.54 -2.91 -17.38
N SER A 931 5.78 -4.16 -16.96
CA SER A 931 6.66 -4.47 -15.83
C SER A 931 8.14 -4.32 -16.15
N LYS A 932 8.54 -4.19 -17.43
CA LYS A 932 9.95 -4.07 -17.82
C LYS A 932 10.58 -2.85 -17.14
N GLY A 933 11.78 -3.05 -16.58
CA GLY A 933 12.49 -2.05 -15.79
C GLY A 933 12.09 -1.97 -14.32
N LEU A 934 10.91 -2.48 -13.93
CA LEU A 934 10.44 -2.49 -12.54
C LEU A 934 10.96 -3.70 -11.75
N GLU A 935 10.71 -3.71 -10.44
CA GLU A 935 11.04 -4.79 -9.50
C GLU A 935 10.15 -4.72 -8.25
N PHE A 936 9.82 -5.88 -7.68
CA PHE A 936 8.88 -6.03 -6.56
C PHE A 936 9.33 -7.14 -5.60
N ASP A 937 9.05 -7.03 -4.30
CA ASP A 937 9.37 -8.11 -3.35
C ASP A 937 8.51 -9.35 -3.58
N ALA A 938 7.25 -9.17 -4.00
CA ALA A 938 6.36 -10.24 -4.40
C ALA A 938 5.72 -10.00 -5.79
N VAL A 939 5.74 -11.03 -6.64
CA VAL A 939 5.14 -10.99 -7.97
C VAL A 939 4.16 -12.14 -8.15
N PHE A 940 2.97 -11.82 -8.64
CA PHE A 940 1.92 -12.77 -9.03
C PHE A 940 1.78 -12.79 -10.54
N MET A 941 1.88 -13.98 -11.15
CA MET A 941 1.68 -14.23 -12.57
C MET A 941 0.48 -15.15 -12.76
N PRO A 942 -0.75 -14.61 -12.88
CA PRO A 942 -1.95 -15.40 -13.13
C PRO A 942 -2.06 -15.83 -14.59
N ALA A 943 -2.99 -16.76 -14.84
CA ALA A 943 -3.35 -17.20 -16.18
C ALA A 943 -2.16 -17.74 -17.01
N CYS A 944 -1.24 -18.47 -16.37
CA CYS A 944 -0.16 -19.19 -17.06
C CYS A 944 -0.69 -20.46 -17.77
N GLU A 945 -1.49 -20.22 -18.79
CA GLU A 945 -2.27 -21.18 -19.58
C GLU A 945 -1.84 -21.13 -21.06
N GLU A 946 -1.84 -22.28 -21.74
CA GLU A 946 -1.59 -22.34 -23.18
C GLU A 946 -2.60 -21.49 -23.94
N GLY A 947 -2.12 -20.59 -24.80
CA GLY A 947 -2.96 -19.65 -25.55
C GLY A 947 -3.07 -18.27 -24.89
N ILE A 948 -2.82 -18.17 -23.58
CA ILE A 948 -2.68 -16.89 -22.85
C ILE A 948 -1.20 -16.56 -22.68
N LEU A 949 -0.42 -17.44 -22.06
CA LEU A 949 1.03 -17.32 -21.94
C LEU A 949 1.66 -18.71 -22.18
N PRO A 950 2.10 -19.03 -23.41
CA PRO A 950 2.28 -18.10 -24.54
C PRO A 950 0.98 -17.66 -25.21
N PHE A 951 0.94 -16.40 -25.62
CA PHE A 951 -0.17 -15.84 -26.38
C PHE A 951 -0.22 -16.39 -27.81
N ALA A 952 -1.30 -17.09 -28.13
CA ALA A 952 -1.49 -17.72 -29.44
C ALA A 952 -2.30 -16.88 -30.43
N GLY A 953 -2.70 -15.66 -30.06
CA GLY A 953 -3.55 -14.78 -30.86
C GLY A 953 -5.00 -14.72 -30.38
N MET A 954 -5.69 -13.63 -30.71
CA MET A 954 -7.10 -13.40 -30.35
C MET A 954 -8.06 -14.43 -30.94
N ASP A 955 -7.68 -15.01 -32.08
CA ASP A 955 -8.45 -16.01 -32.82
C ASP A 955 -8.69 -17.28 -32.01
N LEU A 956 -7.69 -17.74 -31.24
CA LEU A 956 -7.83 -18.89 -30.34
C LEU A 956 -8.79 -18.59 -29.19
N LEU A 957 -8.75 -17.37 -28.65
CA LEU A 957 -9.57 -16.94 -27.53
C LEU A 957 -11.01 -16.58 -27.95
N THR A 958 -11.22 -16.24 -29.23
CA THR A 958 -12.52 -15.83 -29.78
C THR A 958 -13.17 -16.87 -30.70
N ALA A 959 -12.47 -17.96 -31.02
CA ALA A 959 -12.88 -19.04 -31.95
C ALA A 959 -13.15 -18.57 -33.40
N LYS A 960 -12.51 -17.49 -33.86
CA LYS A 960 -12.50 -17.09 -35.27
C LYS A 960 -11.21 -17.62 -35.90
N ILE A 961 -11.32 -18.48 -36.91
CA ILE A 961 -10.14 -19.06 -37.57
C ILE A 961 -9.66 -18.07 -38.65
N THR A 962 -8.59 -17.35 -38.39
CA THR A 962 -7.76 -16.75 -39.43
C THR A 962 -6.30 -17.18 -39.22
N LEU A 963 -5.77 -17.93 -40.17
CA LEU A 963 -4.39 -18.41 -40.16
C LEU A 963 -3.45 -17.22 -40.32
N THR A 964 -2.75 -16.80 -39.26
CA THR A 964 -1.60 -15.89 -39.39
C THR A 964 -0.29 -16.69 -39.45
N PRO A 965 0.59 -16.48 -40.45
CA PRO A 965 1.92 -17.09 -40.53
C PRO A 965 2.84 -16.65 -39.36
N GLY A 966 3.85 -17.47 -39.01
CA GLY A 966 4.92 -17.07 -38.07
C GLY A 966 4.86 -17.62 -36.63
N ARG A 967 4.14 -18.74 -36.38
CA ARG A 967 3.96 -19.29 -35.01
C ARG A 967 5.26 -19.55 -34.23
N GLY A 968 6.37 -19.91 -34.89
CA GLY A 968 7.64 -20.27 -34.20
C GLY A 968 8.31 -19.11 -33.46
N GLN A 969 8.54 -17.98 -34.12
CA GLN A 969 9.22 -16.81 -33.53
C GLN A 969 8.43 -16.22 -32.34
N ARG A 970 7.10 -16.23 -32.40
CA ARG A 970 6.24 -15.76 -31.30
C ARG A 970 6.44 -16.55 -30.00
N PHE A 971 6.73 -17.84 -30.05
CA PHE A 971 6.95 -18.63 -28.83
C PHE A 971 8.31 -18.35 -28.16
N HIS A 972 9.32 -17.88 -28.90
CA HIS A 972 10.58 -17.46 -28.28
C HIS A 972 10.42 -16.11 -27.58
N GLU A 973 9.67 -15.19 -28.17
CA GLU A 973 9.35 -13.89 -27.56
C GLU A 973 8.47 -14.04 -26.31
N GLU A 974 7.43 -14.88 -26.35
CA GLU A 974 6.58 -15.15 -25.18
C GLU A 974 7.35 -15.86 -24.04
N ARG A 975 8.38 -16.65 -24.38
CA ARG A 975 9.31 -17.24 -23.40
C ARG A 975 10.13 -16.13 -22.70
N ARG A 976 10.67 -15.19 -23.46
CA ARG A 976 11.35 -13.99 -22.91
C ARG A 976 10.41 -13.15 -22.06
N LEU A 977 9.15 -13.02 -22.45
CA LEU A 977 8.15 -12.30 -21.66
C LEU A 977 7.87 -13.00 -20.31
N MET A 978 7.81 -14.33 -20.29
CA MET A 978 7.72 -15.10 -19.05
C MET A 978 8.96 -14.91 -18.17
N TYR A 979 10.16 -14.94 -18.76
CA TYR A 979 11.42 -14.66 -18.06
C TYR A 979 11.45 -13.25 -17.44
N VAL A 980 11.01 -12.23 -18.19
CA VAL A 980 10.89 -10.86 -17.69
C VAL A 980 9.98 -10.83 -16.46
N GLY A 981 8.79 -11.45 -16.54
CA GLY A 981 7.84 -11.50 -15.43
C GLY A 981 8.42 -12.15 -14.17
N MET A 982 9.06 -13.32 -14.32
CA MET A 982 9.67 -14.05 -13.21
C MET A 982 10.82 -13.27 -12.56
N SER A 983 11.65 -12.61 -13.38
CA SER A 983 12.81 -11.81 -12.92
C SER A 983 12.44 -10.44 -12.35
N ARG A 984 11.14 -10.10 -12.26
CA ARG A 984 10.68 -8.92 -11.52
C ARG A 984 10.62 -9.19 -10.00
N ALA A 985 10.53 -10.45 -9.59
CA ALA A 985 10.43 -10.84 -8.19
C ALA A 985 11.80 -10.80 -7.50
N LYS A 986 11.87 -10.18 -6.32
CA LYS A 986 13.06 -10.25 -5.44
C LYS A 986 13.02 -11.48 -4.54
N ARG A 987 11.90 -11.66 -3.82
CA ARG A 987 11.74 -12.69 -2.77
C ARG A 987 10.69 -13.73 -3.10
N ASN A 988 9.48 -13.32 -3.48
CA ASN A 988 8.34 -14.23 -3.63
C ASN A 988 7.79 -14.22 -5.06
N LEU A 989 7.71 -15.39 -5.68
CA LEU A 989 7.13 -15.58 -7.02
C LEU A 989 5.95 -16.54 -6.96
N TYR A 990 4.75 -16.03 -7.25
CA TYR A 990 3.53 -16.81 -7.30
C TYR A 990 3.08 -16.95 -8.75
N ILE A 991 2.96 -18.18 -9.22
CA ILE A 991 2.48 -18.49 -10.57
C ILE A 991 1.19 -19.28 -10.45
N SER A 992 0.14 -18.86 -11.13
CA SER A 992 -1.14 -19.55 -11.07
C SER A 992 -1.77 -19.82 -12.43
N ARG A 993 -2.66 -20.81 -12.44
CA ARG A 993 -3.56 -21.10 -13.56
C ARG A 993 -4.96 -21.43 -13.07
N SER A 994 -5.92 -21.35 -13.98
CA SER A 994 -7.26 -21.90 -13.82
C SER A 994 -7.47 -23.12 -14.73
N SER A 995 -8.30 -24.07 -14.29
CA SER A 995 -8.76 -25.18 -15.14
C SER A 995 -9.82 -24.72 -16.14
N GLN A 996 -10.61 -23.72 -15.76
CA GLN A 996 -11.67 -23.13 -16.54
C GLN A 996 -11.64 -21.60 -16.39
N ARG A 997 -11.63 -20.84 -17.48
CA ARG A 997 -11.60 -19.37 -17.46
C ARG A 997 -12.74 -18.78 -18.27
N LYS A 998 -13.41 -17.75 -17.76
CA LYS A 998 -14.37 -16.98 -18.54
C LYS A 998 -13.68 -15.74 -19.12
N LEU A 999 -13.54 -15.69 -20.44
CA LEU A 999 -12.92 -14.57 -21.14
C LEU A 999 -13.72 -14.21 -22.40
N TYR A 1000 -13.94 -12.91 -22.64
CA TYR A 1000 -14.72 -12.40 -23.77
C TYR A 1000 -16.10 -13.07 -23.93
N GLY A 1001 -16.77 -13.34 -22.80
CA GLY A 1001 -18.10 -13.98 -22.77
C GLY A 1001 -18.09 -15.49 -23.01
N LYS A 1002 -16.92 -16.12 -23.22
CA LYS A 1002 -16.78 -17.56 -23.44
C LYS A 1002 -16.05 -18.24 -22.29
N THR A 1003 -16.31 -19.53 -22.13
CA THR A 1003 -15.63 -20.38 -21.16
C THR A 1003 -14.56 -21.21 -21.85
N LEU A 1004 -13.31 -21.05 -21.43
CA LEU A 1004 -12.12 -21.66 -22.02
C LEU A 1004 -11.55 -22.70 -21.05
N ASN A 1005 -11.23 -23.88 -21.56
CA ASN A 1005 -10.55 -24.95 -20.81
C ASN A 1005 -9.15 -25.14 -21.40
N LEU A 1006 -8.23 -24.26 -21.00
CA LEU A 1006 -6.89 -24.22 -21.57
C LEU A 1006 -5.94 -25.13 -20.75
N PRO A 1007 -5.03 -25.88 -21.41
CA PRO A 1007 -4.02 -26.64 -20.69
C PRO A 1007 -2.99 -25.71 -20.02
N ARG A 1008 -2.22 -26.25 -19.05
CA ARG A 1008 -1.09 -25.54 -18.45
C ARG A 1008 -0.09 -25.08 -19.50
N SER A 1009 0.46 -23.87 -19.34
CA SER A 1009 1.53 -23.35 -20.18
C SER A 1009 2.68 -24.34 -20.31
N ARG A 1010 3.24 -24.48 -21.52
CA ARG A 1010 4.42 -25.30 -21.81
C ARG A 1010 5.64 -24.88 -21.00
N TYR A 1011 5.83 -23.57 -20.76
CA TYR A 1011 6.99 -23.05 -20.06
C TYR A 1011 7.04 -23.52 -18.60
N LEU A 1012 5.88 -23.79 -17.98
CA LEU A 1012 5.81 -24.35 -16.63
C LEU A 1012 6.40 -25.77 -16.53
N ARG A 1013 6.49 -26.49 -17.64
CA ARG A 1013 7.09 -27.84 -17.69
C ARG A 1013 8.61 -27.81 -17.73
N GLU A 1014 9.18 -26.66 -18.08
CA GLU A 1014 10.61 -26.43 -18.19
C GLU A 1014 11.20 -25.95 -16.85
N ILE A 1015 10.34 -25.54 -15.92
CA ILE A 1015 10.73 -25.14 -14.56
C ILE A 1015 11.04 -26.37 -13.70
N PRO A 1016 12.19 -26.41 -12.98
CA PRO A 1016 12.54 -27.53 -12.12
C PRO A 1016 11.57 -27.72 -10.96
N GLU A 1017 10.93 -28.90 -10.85
CA GLU A 1017 9.91 -29.16 -9.82
C GLU A 1017 10.45 -29.04 -8.39
N LYS A 1018 11.73 -29.35 -8.18
CA LYS A 1018 12.42 -29.25 -6.88
C LYS A 1018 12.50 -27.82 -6.32
N LEU A 1019 12.34 -26.79 -7.16
CA LEU A 1019 12.43 -25.39 -6.76
C LEU A 1019 11.06 -24.77 -6.43
N VAL A 1020 9.97 -25.51 -6.64
CA VAL A 1020 8.60 -24.97 -6.62
C VAL A 1020 7.72 -25.73 -5.63
N THR A 1021 7.02 -24.98 -4.79
CA THR A 1021 5.95 -25.55 -3.95
C THR A 1021 4.64 -25.56 -4.73
N ARG A 1022 3.99 -26.73 -4.86
CA ARG A 1022 2.70 -26.85 -5.56
C ARG A 1022 1.54 -26.96 -4.58
N SER A 1023 0.44 -26.28 -4.90
CA SER A 1023 -0.83 -26.40 -4.17
C SER A 1023 -2.01 -26.43 -5.14
N THR A 1024 -3.03 -27.20 -4.80
CA THR A 1024 -4.27 -27.32 -5.57
C THR A 1024 -5.47 -27.21 -4.63
N LEU A 1025 -6.55 -26.54 -5.06
CA LEU A 1025 -7.80 -26.54 -4.30
C LEU A 1025 -8.51 -27.87 -4.50
N SER A 1026 -8.56 -28.71 -3.47
CA SER A 1026 -9.41 -29.90 -3.47
C SER A 1026 -10.86 -29.50 -3.14
N ALA A 1027 -11.80 -29.85 -4.01
CA ALA A 1027 -13.22 -29.64 -3.75
C ALA A 1027 -13.67 -30.58 -2.62
N LYS A 1028 -13.84 -30.07 -1.40
CA LYS A 1028 -14.63 -30.77 -0.38
C LYS A 1028 -16.09 -30.76 -0.85
N ARG A 1029 -16.58 -31.89 -1.35
CA ARG A 1029 -18.03 -32.13 -1.50
C ARG A 1029 -18.63 -32.07 -0.09
N VAL A 1030 -19.24 -30.94 0.26
CA VAL A 1030 -20.15 -30.88 1.40
C VAL A 1030 -21.40 -31.60 0.95
N THR A 1031 -21.48 -32.90 1.21
CA THR A 1031 -22.76 -33.61 1.22
C THR A 1031 -23.61 -32.93 2.28
N LYS A 1032 -24.54 -32.07 1.87
CA LYS A 1032 -25.67 -31.72 2.73
C LYS A 1032 -26.35 -33.04 3.05
N GLU A 1033 -26.19 -33.55 4.27
CA GLU A 1033 -27.12 -34.54 4.79
C GLU A 1033 -28.51 -33.95 4.61
N LYS A 1034 -29.37 -34.70 3.91
CA LYS A 1034 -30.80 -34.40 3.90
C LYS A 1034 -31.23 -34.35 5.37
N GLN A 1035 -31.64 -33.18 5.84
CA GLN A 1035 -32.51 -33.12 7.01
C GLN A 1035 -33.72 -34.01 6.67
N LEU A 1036 -33.82 -35.14 7.36
CA LEU A 1036 -35.09 -35.85 7.50
C LEU A 1036 -36.06 -34.86 8.13
N GLY A 1037 -37.15 -34.56 7.42
CA GLY A 1037 -38.23 -33.77 7.96
C GLY A 1037 -38.85 -34.52 9.13
N LEU A 1038 -39.32 -33.79 10.14
CA LEU A 1038 -40.00 -34.33 11.33
C LEU A 1038 -41.38 -34.97 11.04
N LEU A 1039 -41.64 -35.41 9.80
CA LEU A 1039 -42.89 -36.03 9.36
C LEU A 1039 -42.70 -37.22 8.40
N ASP A 1040 -41.53 -37.86 8.39
CA ASP A 1040 -41.35 -39.22 7.85
C ASP A 1040 -40.85 -40.18 8.94
#